data_AF-A0A1H0XEB7-F1
#
_entry.id   AF-A0A1H0XEB7-F1
#
_cell.length_a   1.000
_cell.length_b   1.000
_cell.length_c   1.000
_cell.angle_alpha   90.00
_cell.angle_beta   90.00
_cell.angle_gamma   90.00
#
_symmetry.space_group_name_H-M   'P 1'
#
loop_
_entity.id
_entity.type
_entity.pdbx_description
1 polymer ?
#
loop_
_entity_poly.entity_id
_entity_poly.type
_entity_poly.pdbx_seq_one_letter_code
_entity_poly.pdbx_strand_id
1 'polypeptide(L)'
;MSKTISYAVSIRKIAENINPEWTLDDWFQWPPNMFALCAQILNRTGLYKATLMNTDWWNRKDWEKEIDELGKQWIKHTSNRLLGNSDRSKFRETGLLKEWYDTLKKDWDNENDPTDVDHLRALGNLYKGPEDRDKTSEGIRMLGEALIQIYILADSSCSGLGFLGQHLKKENLENRIFMATANLLLNNTGSLSTTAKFHGVVVPKMRTPQSGLITRSLGHHLTFHTTEVEVVWRTFPRLEDGNKSLNILAVPYPWDVEPTDFIVVPDNYHPVRYFMGNIKKDIHKEFLLGLVRKVWELAESNNHVDIIVLPEMALSEIQYNYLLAEFKSAFQNQNGSMQLPAIVTGIMKKNLKQTGYAGVDEPFQNEVRMEVFFSGNWYTTTQRKHHRWQLDRQQIHQYELEAHLAADRRWFEYSSIAQRRLTILAPNSWMALTALICEDLARQEPVGEVIRGIGPTLLMALLSDGPQLTSRWPARYANVLADDPGTAVLSLTSLGMAQRSKAPKDVPSLPEPVVGLWKDMFSGWKQLAMPKQFQALLFTVTAKFEEEFTLDARSDGRSAAVFQLENIDPKRIEIKSAELPKSSVTEAPDSKTERDEKFNNIRELSAVQFAADAILDMLCCKNFSGNDFDKATRLILHLLAGEESLPPSYQHFRERIVSRIEQAWEDPAKLGTAASAGKQGNVKMSIAAKDLRKLINICHGDTELKTADLYDLLIQNCHEMLLEAGRKPEENLTPLTILYNLHNRVTSWHPAEKDCFEIDGLDVSRAQKMKAVIMSHINEKRKQEAIGSE
;
A
#
# COMPACT_ATOMS: atom_id res chain seq x y z
N MET A 1 -29.30 -13.71 48.07
CA MET A 1 -29.03 -12.80 46.94
C MET A 1 -27.56 -12.94 46.58
N SER A 2 -27.24 -13.71 45.53
CA SER A 2 -25.86 -13.79 45.04
C SER A 2 -25.53 -12.45 44.37
N LYS A 3 -24.55 -11.71 44.90
CA LYS A 3 -23.90 -10.64 44.16
C LYS A 3 -23.24 -11.30 42.95
N THR A 4 -23.88 -11.20 41.79
CA THR A 4 -23.19 -11.43 40.52
C THR A 4 -22.09 -10.39 40.48
N ILE A 5 -20.83 -10.82 40.65
CA ILE A 5 -19.67 -9.96 40.48
C ILE A 5 -19.64 -9.62 38.99
N SER A 6 -20.25 -8.48 38.63
CA SER A 6 -20.04 -7.88 37.33
C SER A 6 -18.61 -7.38 37.32
N TYR A 7 -17.70 -8.10 36.66
CA TYR A 7 -16.35 -7.60 36.43
C TYR A 7 -16.47 -6.47 35.41
N ALA A 8 -16.53 -5.22 35.89
CA ALA A 8 -16.56 -4.06 35.02
C ALA A 8 -15.35 -4.10 34.07
N VAL A 9 -15.61 -4.01 32.77
CA VAL A 9 -14.54 -3.97 31.78
C VAL A 9 -14.13 -2.50 31.63
N SER A 10 -13.10 -2.06 32.35
CA SER A 10 -12.63 -0.68 32.29
C SER A 10 -11.70 -0.41 31.10
N ILE A 11 -11.48 0.87 30.79
CA ILE A 11 -10.50 1.30 29.78
C ILE A 11 -9.11 0.75 30.11
N ARG A 12 -8.67 0.88 31.37
CA ARG A 12 -7.40 0.32 31.85
C ARG A 12 -7.32 -1.19 31.63
N LYS A 13 -8.40 -1.93 31.89
CA LYS A 13 -8.41 -3.40 31.69
C LYS A 13 -8.29 -3.78 30.21
N ILE A 14 -8.93 -3.04 29.31
CA ILE A 14 -8.75 -3.23 27.86
C ILE A 14 -7.30 -2.98 27.48
N ALA A 15 -6.69 -1.90 27.96
CA ALA A 15 -5.30 -1.57 27.66
C ALA A 15 -4.31 -2.61 28.22
N GLU A 16 -4.50 -3.07 29.47
CA GLU A 16 -3.70 -4.13 30.10
C GLU A 16 -3.80 -5.45 29.32
N ASN A 17 -4.95 -5.75 28.72
CA ASN A 17 -5.12 -6.93 27.87
C ASN A 17 -4.37 -6.82 26.54
N ILE A 18 -4.07 -5.61 26.06
CA ILE A 18 -3.28 -5.39 24.84
C ILE A 18 -1.78 -5.36 25.17
N ASN A 19 -1.41 -4.63 26.22
CA ASN A 19 -0.04 -4.53 26.75
C ASN A 19 -0.09 -4.35 28.27
N PRO A 20 0.18 -5.41 29.06
CA PRO A 20 0.04 -5.37 30.52
C PRO A 20 1.10 -4.50 31.21
N GLU A 21 2.22 -4.24 30.54
CA GLU A 21 3.34 -3.46 31.09
C GLU A 21 3.20 -1.95 30.83
N TRP A 22 2.22 -1.52 30.03
CA TRP A 22 2.09 -0.12 29.61
C TRP A 22 1.22 0.67 30.59
N THR A 23 1.76 1.80 31.02
CA THR A 23 1.00 2.84 31.70
C THR A 23 0.19 3.66 30.70
N LEU A 24 -0.76 4.48 31.16
CA LEU A 24 -1.44 5.44 30.28
C LEU A 24 -0.45 6.33 29.52
N ASP A 25 0.66 6.68 30.16
CA ASP A 25 1.72 7.50 29.60
C ASP A 25 2.41 6.83 28.41
N ASP A 26 2.57 5.51 28.43
CA ASP A 26 3.16 4.75 27.33
C ASP A 26 2.29 4.77 26.08
N TRP A 27 0.97 4.77 26.24
CA TRP A 27 0.03 4.93 25.12
C TRP A 27 0.16 6.29 24.45
N PHE A 28 0.40 7.35 25.22
CA PHE A 28 0.59 8.71 24.70
C PHE A 28 1.97 8.96 24.07
N GLN A 29 2.94 8.03 24.15
CA GLN A 29 4.25 8.21 23.51
C GLN A 29 4.21 8.05 21.98
N TRP A 30 3.19 7.37 21.45
CA TRP A 30 3.07 7.08 20.01
C TRP A 30 1.61 7.23 19.54
N PRO A 31 1.27 8.24 18.72
CA PRO A 31 -0.10 8.48 18.29
C PRO A 31 -0.78 7.24 17.68
N PRO A 32 -0.14 6.44 16.80
CA PRO A 32 -0.77 5.21 16.29
C PRO A 32 -1.16 4.18 17.36
N ASN A 33 -0.46 4.12 18.50
CA ASN A 33 -0.84 3.22 19.60
C ASN A 33 -2.07 3.71 20.33
N MET A 34 -2.12 5.01 20.65
CA MET A 34 -3.30 5.60 21.27
C MET A 34 -4.52 5.52 20.34
N PHE A 35 -4.31 5.74 19.03
CA PHE A 35 -5.33 5.54 18.02
C PHE A 35 -5.89 4.10 18.06
N ALA A 36 -5.02 3.08 18.12
CA ALA A 36 -5.44 1.68 18.22
C ALA A 36 -6.28 1.39 19.48
N LEU A 37 -5.84 1.89 20.65
CA LEU A 37 -6.58 1.71 21.91
C LEU A 37 -7.96 2.36 21.83
N CYS A 38 -8.02 3.62 21.40
CA CYS A 38 -9.29 4.34 21.25
C CYS A 38 -10.18 3.65 20.21
N ALA A 39 -9.63 3.24 19.06
CA ALA A 39 -10.37 2.53 18.02
C ALA A 39 -11.03 1.25 18.54
N GLN A 40 -10.32 0.45 19.33
CA GLN A 40 -10.88 -0.76 19.94
C GLN A 40 -12.07 -0.43 20.86
N ILE A 41 -11.95 0.63 21.68
CA ILE A 41 -13.03 1.07 22.58
C ILE A 41 -14.22 1.58 21.76
N LEU A 42 -13.98 2.47 20.79
CA LEU A 42 -15.02 3.05 19.94
C LEU A 42 -15.76 1.99 19.11
N ASN A 43 -15.04 1.02 18.52
CA ASN A 43 -15.64 -0.07 17.75
C ASN A 43 -16.48 -1.02 18.62
N ARG A 44 -16.08 -1.29 19.87
CA ARG A 44 -16.81 -2.17 20.79
C ARG A 44 -18.03 -1.51 21.44
N THR A 45 -18.00 -0.19 21.59
CA THR A 45 -19.04 0.57 22.31
C THR A 45 -20.00 1.29 21.37
N GLY A 46 -19.59 1.59 20.12
CA GLY A 46 -20.37 2.45 19.23
C GLY A 46 -20.36 3.92 19.64
N LEU A 47 -19.44 4.32 20.54
CA LEU A 47 -19.37 5.65 21.13
C LEU A 47 -19.14 6.77 20.10
N TYR A 48 -18.55 6.46 18.94
CA TYR A 48 -18.38 7.41 17.83
C TYR A 48 -19.68 8.08 17.36
N LYS A 49 -20.85 7.47 17.65
CA LYS A 49 -22.16 8.08 17.38
C LYS A 49 -22.39 9.37 18.18
N ALA A 50 -21.76 9.50 19.35
CA ALA A 50 -21.89 10.66 20.22
C ALA A 50 -21.35 11.96 19.59
N THR A 51 -20.44 11.87 18.61
CA THR A 51 -19.91 13.02 17.87
C THR A 51 -21.02 13.86 17.23
N LEU A 52 -22.05 13.21 16.68
CA LEU A 52 -23.19 13.92 16.06
C LEU A 52 -24.31 14.24 17.07
N MET A 53 -24.25 13.69 18.28
CA MET A 53 -25.27 13.91 19.32
C MET A 53 -24.97 15.15 20.16
N ASN A 54 -23.69 15.47 20.36
CA ASN A 54 -23.23 16.71 21.00
C ASN A 54 -22.22 17.41 20.08
N THR A 55 -22.67 18.43 19.37
CA THR A 55 -21.82 19.17 18.43
C THR A 55 -21.05 20.31 19.10
N ASP A 56 -21.37 20.68 20.33
CA ASP A 56 -20.87 21.92 20.95
C ASP A 56 -19.35 21.94 21.13
N TRP A 57 -18.72 20.77 21.33
CA TRP A 57 -17.28 20.68 21.57
C TRP A 57 -16.43 20.83 20.30
N TRP A 58 -16.96 20.49 19.11
CA TRP A 58 -16.24 20.64 17.83
C TRP A 58 -16.81 21.70 16.90
N ASN A 59 -18.08 22.09 17.03
CA ASN A 59 -18.72 23.14 16.23
C ASN A 59 -18.31 24.54 16.72
N ARG A 60 -17.00 24.80 16.73
CA ARG A 60 -16.35 26.03 17.12
C ARG A 60 -15.33 26.41 16.05
N LYS A 61 -15.15 27.71 15.84
CA LYS A 61 -14.37 28.25 14.72
C LYS A 61 -12.92 27.75 14.66
N ASP A 62 -12.31 27.49 15.80
CA ASP A 62 -10.88 27.16 15.90
C ASP A 62 -10.60 25.65 16.06
N TRP A 63 -11.63 24.78 16.02
CA TRP A 63 -11.48 23.34 16.29
C TRP A 63 -10.41 22.65 15.44
N GLU A 64 -10.51 22.78 14.12
CA GLU A 64 -9.56 22.15 13.18
C GLU A 64 -8.13 22.64 13.42
N LYS A 65 -7.97 23.96 13.57
CA LYS A 65 -6.68 24.59 13.82
C LYS A 65 -6.06 24.13 15.15
N GLU A 66 -6.85 24.02 16.20
CA GLU A 66 -6.39 23.55 17.51
C GLU A 66 -5.95 22.08 17.47
N ILE A 67 -6.70 21.22 16.78
CA ILE A 67 -6.31 19.82 16.57
C ILE A 67 -5.00 19.72 15.79
N ASP A 68 -4.82 20.53 14.75
CA ASP A 68 -3.57 20.60 13.99
C ASP A 68 -2.38 21.07 14.84
N GLU A 69 -2.59 22.09 15.68
CA GLU A 69 -1.55 22.62 16.56
C GLU A 69 -1.17 21.63 17.66
N LEU A 70 -2.14 20.98 18.29
CA LEU A 70 -1.90 19.90 19.25
C LEU A 70 -1.22 18.71 18.58
N GLY A 71 -1.63 18.38 17.35
CA GLY A 71 -1.06 17.27 16.59
C GLY A 71 0.44 17.48 16.32
N LYS A 72 0.82 18.70 15.92
CA LYS A 72 2.22 19.11 15.76
C LYS A 72 3.01 19.06 17.07
N GLN A 73 2.40 19.44 18.20
CA GLN A 73 3.03 19.32 19.51
C GLN A 73 3.25 17.85 19.91
N TRP A 74 2.31 16.96 19.59
CA TRP A 74 2.46 15.53 19.86
C TRP A 74 3.60 14.91 19.04
N ILE A 75 3.68 15.26 17.76
CA ILE A 75 4.79 14.84 16.89
C ILE A 75 6.12 15.33 17.47
N LYS A 76 6.19 16.59 17.90
CA LYS A 76 7.38 17.15 18.55
C LYS A 76 7.77 16.40 19.82
N HIS A 77 6.81 16.10 20.68
CA HIS A 77 7.02 15.28 21.88
C HIS A 77 7.58 13.90 21.52
N THR A 78 6.93 13.23 20.57
CA THR A 78 7.29 11.89 20.09
C THR A 78 8.71 11.85 19.54
N SER A 79 9.08 12.80 18.67
CA SER A 79 10.39 12.84 18.05
C SER A 79 11.51 13.14 19.04
N ASN A 80 11.27 14.02 20.03
CA ASN A 80 12.23 14.20 21.12
C ASN A 80 12.48 12.90 21.89
N ARG A 81 11.44 12.11 22.15
CA ARG A 81 11.56 10.80 22.79
C ARG A 81 12.31 9.80 21.90
N LEU A 82 12.08 9.80 20.58
CA LEU A 82 12.83 8.98 19.63
C LEU A 82 14.33 9.30 19.63
N LEU A 83 14.70 10.58 19.79
CA LEU A 83 16.09 11.01 19.90
C LEU A 83 16.72 10.75 21.29
N GLY A 84 15.95 10.26 22.26
CA GLY A 84 16.40 10.06 23.64
C GLY A 84 16.60 11.37 24.40
N ASN A 85 16.00 12.46 23.94
CA ASN A 85 16.07 13.74 24.63
C ASN A 85 15.15 13.72 25.86
N SER A 86 15.62 14.32 26.98
CA SER A 86 14.78 14.53 28.15
C SER A 86 13.55 15.34 27.75
N ASP A 87 12.37 14.78 28.00
CA ASP A 87 11.12 15.36 27.57
C ASP A 87 10.78 16.60 28.39
N ARG A 88 11.11 17.78 27.83
CA ARG A 88 10.72 19.08 28.38
C ARG A 88 9.36 19.54 27.84
N SER A 89 8.76 18.77 26.92
CA SER A 89 7.46 19.12 26.36
C SER A 89 6.40 18.81 27.40
N LYS A 90 5.82 19.87 27.97
CA LYS A 90 4.59 19.78 28.77
C LYS A 90 3.38 19.49 27.88
N PHE A 91 3.55 18.66 26.85
CA PHE A 91 2.54 18.41 25.80
C PHE A 91 1.20 17.99 26.40
N ARG A 92 1.21 17.11 27.39
CA ARG A 92 -0.02 16.68 28.08
C ARG A 92 -0.59 17.73 29.03
N GLU A 93 0.13 18.81 29.31
CA GLU A 93 -0.33 19.93 30.13
C GLU A 93 -0.77 21.12 29.26
N THR A 94 -0.82 20.99 27.92
CA THR A 94 -1.23 22.09 27.04
C THR A 94 -2.73 22.09 26.75
N GLY A 95 -3.35 23.26 26.91
CA GLY A 95 -4.71 23.56 26.44
C GLY A 95 -5.74 22.47 26.75
N LEU A 96 -6.51 22.10 25.72
CA LEU A 96 -7.58 21.08 25.81
C LEU A 96 -7.06 19.67 26.09
N LEU A 97 -5.86 19.34 25.61
CA LEU A 97 -5.32 18.00 25.81
C LEU A 97 -5.11 17.70 27.30
N LYS A 98 -4.75 18.70 28.10
CA LYS A 98 -4.67 18.54 29.55
C LYS A 98 -5.99 18.08 30.15
N GLU A 99 -7.10 18.69 29.74
CA GLU A 99 -8.44 18.35 30.23
C GLU A 99 -8.83 16.92 29.83
N TRP A 100 -8.55 16.54 28.59
CA TRP A 100 -8.83 15.18 28.08
C TRP A 100 -7.98 14.13 28.79
N TYR A 101 -6.69 14.41 28.94
CA TYR A 101 -5.74 13.53 29.66
C TYR A 101 -6.13 13.40 31.13
N ASP A 102 -6.40 14.50 31.83
CA ASP A 102 -6.78 14.49 33.25
C ASP A 102 -8.10 13.71 33.46
N THR A 103 -9.06 13.85 32.54
CA THR A 103 -10.32 13.09 32.56
C THR A 103 -10.07 11.59 32.41
N LEU A 104 -9.27 11.21 31.41
CA LEU A 104 -8.92 9.80 31.18
C LEU A 104 -8.08 9.22 32.31
N LYS A 105 -7.12 9.99 32.85
CA LYS A 105 -6.25 9.59 33.95
C LYS A 105 -7.04 9.35 35.24
N LYS A 106 -8.01 10.24 35.54
CA LYS A 106 -8.89 10.10 36.70
C LYS A 106 -9.68 8.79 36.67
N ASP A 107 -10.20 8.40 35.50
CA ASP A 107 -10.87 7.10 35.35
C ASP A 107 -9.87 5.93 35.41
N TRP A 108 -8.73 6.07 34.74
CA TRP A 108 -7.67 5.06 34.69
C TRP A 108 -7.14 4.66 36.08
N ASP A 109 -6.99 5.64 36.97
CA ASP A 109 -6.47 5.44 38.33
C ASP A 109 -7.54 5.02 39.35
N ASN A 110 -8.82 5.07 38.97
CA ASN A 110 -9.91 4.71 39.87
C ASN A 110 -10.08 3.20 39.98
N GLU A 111 -9.24 2.55 40.80
CA GLU A 111 -9.27 1.08 40.96
C GLU A 111 -10.52 0.56 41.69
N ASN A 112 -11.19 1.39 42.48
CA ASN A 112 -12.32 0.97 43.30
C ASN A 112 -13.67 1.00 42.56
N ASP A 113 -13.80 1.89 41.58
CA ASP A 113 -15.05 2.06 40.81
C ASP A 113 -14.75 2.63 39.41
N PRO A 114 -13.99 1.92 38.57
CA PRO A 114 -13.67 2.40 37.23
C PRO A 114 -14.93 2.39 36.34
N THR A 115 -14.99 3.30 35.37
CA THR A 115 -16.11 3.31 34.42
C THR A 115 -16.14 2.03 33.61
N ASP A 116 -17.23 1.27 33.71
CA ASP A 116 -17.51 0.15 32.83
C ASP A 116 -17.73 0.65 31.39
N VAL A 117 -17.05 0.07 30.41
CA VAL A 117 -17.21 0.40 28.99
C VAL A 117 -18.65 0.17 28.48
N ASP A 118 -19.43 -0.67 29.16
CA ASP A 118 -20.86 -0.82 28.86
C ASP A 118 -21.66 0.45 29.16
N HIS A 119 -21.23 1.30 30.10
CA HIS A 119 -21.80 2.62 30.30
C HIS A 119 -21.49 3.57 29.14
N LEU A 120 -20.29 3.47 28.54
CA LEU A 120 -19.95 4.22 27.32
C LEU A 120 -20.80 3.75 26.13
N ARG A 121 -21.11 2.44 26.05
CA ARG A 121 -22.06 1.90 25.06
C ARG A 121 -23.47 2.47 25.27
N ALA A 122 -23.91 2.58 26.53
CA ALA A 122 -25.22 3.15 26.85
C ALA A 122 -25.34 4.62 26.40
N LEU A 123 -24.29 5.43 26.58
CA LEU A 123 -24.25 6.80 26.04
C LEU A 123 -24.45 6.83 24.52
N GLY A 124 -23.81 5.92 23.78
CA GLY A 124 -23.98 5.83 22.33
C GLY A 124 -25.40 5.40 21.88
N ASN A 125 -26.24 4.90 22.79
CA ASN A 125 -27.58 4.38 22.49
C ASN A 125 -28.73 5.27 23.00
N LEU A 126 -28.49 6.12 24.00
CA LEU A 126 -29.51 6.88 24.72
C LEU A 126 -29.26 8.39 24.58
N TYR A 127 -29.86 9.03 23.58
CA TYR A 127 -30.10 10.49 23.64
C TYR A 127 -31.58 10.85 23.43
N LYS A 128 -32.48 10.07 24.05
CA LYS A 128 -33.85 10.50 24.38
C LYS A 128 -34.29 10.06 25.78
N GLY A 129 -34.13 10.98 26.74
CA GLY A 129 -35.03 11.25 27.90
C GLY A 129 -34.64 10.67 29.29
N PRO A 130 -35.12 11.24 30.42
CA PRO A 130 -35.37 12.65 30.78
C PRO A 130 -34.46 13.14 31.95
N GLU A 131 -34.33 14.47 32.05
CA GLU A 131 -33.90 15.40 33.13
C GLU A 131 -33.21 14.99 34.46
N ASP A 132 -33.05 13.73 34.85
CA ASP A 132 -32.27 13.36 36.04
C ASP A 132 -30.78 13.22 35.70
N ARG A 133 -30.10 14.38 35.62
CA ARG A 133 -28.64 14.47 35.49
C ARG A 133 -27.98 14.10 36.82
N ASP A 134 -27.76 12.82 37.05
CA ASP A 134 -26.85 12.40 38.12
C ASP A 134 -25.40 12.75 37.75
N LYS A 135 -24.57 13.13 38.73
CA LYS A 135 -23.16 13.52 38.51
C LYS A 135 -22.35 12.42 37.83
N THR A 136 -22.76 11.17 38.02
CA THR A 136 -22.20 9.96 37.42
C THR A 136 -22.37 9.96 35.90
N SER A 137 -23.53 10.40 35.37
CA SER A 137 -23.78 10.47 33.92
C SER A 137 -22.94 11.55 33.22
N GLU A 138 -22.68 12.66 33.91
CA GLU A 138 -21.82 13.73 33.39
C GLU A 138 -20.36 13.29 33.26
N GLY A 139 -19.82 12.58 34.28
CA GLY A 139 -18.46 12.06 34.23
C GLY A 139 -18.23 11.07 33.09
N ILE A 140 -19.19 10.18 32.85
CA ILE A 140 -19.14 9.20 31.75
C ILE A 140 -19.20 9.92 30.39
N ARG A 141 -20.01 10.99 30.27
CA ARG A 141 -20.06 11.82 29.05
C ARG A 141 -18.71 12.48 28.77
N MET A 142 -18.13 13.14 29.77
CA MET A 142 -16.82 13.79 29.62
C MET A 142 -15.73 12.79 29.23
N LEU A 143 -15.74 11.59 29.83
CA LEU A 143 -14.81 10.52 29.47
C LEU A 143 -15.02 10.05 28.02
N GLY A 144 -16.27 9.90 27.59
CA GLY A 144 -16.59 9.52 26.21
C GLY A 144 -16.15 10.56 25.17
N GLU A 145 -16.38 11.85 25.46
CA GLU A 145 -15.91 12.95 24.61
C GLU A 145 -14.38 13.00 24.54
N ALA A 146 -13.69 12.87 25.67
CA ALA A 146 -12.23 12.81 25.72
C ALA A 146 -11.66 11.68 24.87
N LEU A 147 -12.26 10.48 24.90
CA LEU A 147 -11.83 9.35 24.05
C LEU A 147 -11.96 9.63 22.55
N ILE A 148 -13.07 10.27 22.13
CA ILE A 148 -13.28 10.65 20.72
C ILE A 148 -12.27 11.72 20.32
N GLN A 149 -12.05 12.73 21.15
CA GLN A 149 -11.13 13.84 20.90
C GLN A 149 -9.67 13.36 20.83
N ILE A 150 -9.27 12.43 21.71
CA ILE A 150 -7.95 11.80 21.68
C ILE A 150 -7.78 10.94 20.42
N TYR A 151 -8.82 10.20 19.99
CA TYR A 151 -8.80 9.46 18.72
C TYR A 151 -8.57 10.39 17.52
N ILE A 152 -9.33 11.49 17.45
CA ILE A 152 -9.24 12.52 16.41
C ILE A 152 -7.84 13.15 16.40
N LEU A 153 -7.31 13.50 17.57
CA LEU A 153 -5.98 14.07 17.70
C LEU A 153 -4.90 13.08 17.23
N ALA A 154 -5.01 11.81 17.62
CA ALA A 154 -4.07 10.77 17.24
C ALA A 154 -4.04 10.52 15.72
N ASP A 155 -5.21 10.57 15.07
CA ASP A 155 -5.34 10.54 13.62
C ASP A 155 -4.68 11.75 12.95
N SER A 156 -4.99 12.97 13.42
CA SER A 156 -4.43 14.22 12.87
C SER A 156 -2.90 14.28 12.99
N SER A 157 -2.33 13.80 14.11
CA SER A 157 -0.88 13.66 14.30
C SER A 157 -0.22 12.70 13.30
N CYS A 158 -1.00 11.86 12.61
CA CYS A 158 -0.51 10.88 11.66
C CYS A 158 -0.72 11.31 10.20
N SER A 159 -0.99 12.60 9.97
CA SER A 159 -1.13 13.14 8.63
C SER A 159 0.07 12.79 7.75
N GLY A 160 -0.21 12.05 6.69
CA GLY A 160 0.74 11.76 5.64
C GLY A 160 1.61 10.51 5.76
N LEU A 161 1.46 9.75 6.85
CA LEU A 161 2.14 8.46 6.98
C LEU A 161 1.74 7.53 5.83
N GLY A 162 2.69 6.71 5.35
CA GLY A 162 2.52 5.80 4.23
C GLY A 162 2.97 6.34 2.87
N PHE A 163 3.23 7.64 2.72
CA PHE A 163 3.53 8.25 1.41
C PHE A 163 4.90 8.93 1.38
N LEU A 164 5.50 8.97 0.18
CA LEU A 164 6.72 9.74 -0.11
C LEU A 164 6.38 11.19 -0.45
N GLY A 165 7.36 12.10 -0.28
CA GLY A 165 7.32 13.42 -0.89
C GLY A 165 6.25 14.36 -0.32
N GLN A 166 5.74 14.07 0.88
CA GLN A 166 4.82 14.92 1.62
C GLN A 166 5.43 16.33 1.78
N HIS A 167 4.72 17.34 1.26
CA HIS A 167 5.11 18.75 1.37
C HIS A 167 4.94 19.22 2.82
N LEU A 168 6.00 19.11 3.62
CA LEU A 168 6.03 19.73 4.94
C LEU A 168 6.70 21.11 4.81
N LYS A 169 6.10 22.12 5.45
CA LYS A 169 6.71 23.44 5.59
C LYS A 169 8.11 23.29 6.20
N LYS A 170 9.09 24.08 5.72
CA LYS A 170 10.56 24.00 5.92
C LYS A 170 11.10 23.77 7.35
N GLU A 171 10.28 23.78 8.39
CA GLU A 171 10.74 23.96 9.78
C GLU A 171 10.36 22.84 10.74
N ASN A 172 9.80 21.70 10.28
CA ASN A 172 9.35 20.65 11.21
C ASN A 172 10.14 19.35 11.05
N LEU A 173 11.42 19.38 11.47
CA LEU A 173 12.29 18.22 11.47
C LEU A 173 11.78 17.12 12.41
N GLU A 174 11.16 17.49 13.52
CA GLU A 174 10.48 16.54 14.39
C GLU A 174 9.46 15.71 13.60
N ASN A 175 8.70 16.34 12.71
CA ASN A 175 7.78 15.59 11.84
C ASN A 175 8.51 14.65 10.87
N ARG A 176 9.67 15.03 10.33
CA ARG A 176 10.46 14.14 9.46
C ARG A 176 11.00 12.91 10.20
N ILE A 177 11.46 13.08 11.43
CA ILE A 177 11.91 11.95 12.28
C ILE A 177 10.74 11.00 12.54
N PHE A 178 9.58 11.55 12.90
CA PHE A 178 8.35 10.80 13.15
C PHE A 178 7.90 10.02 11.92
N MET A 179 7.74 10.69 10.79
CA MET A 179 7.31 10.11 9.51
C MET A 179 8.25 9.00 9.04
N ALA A 180 9.57 9.23 9.08
CA ALA A 180 10.56 8.23 8.69
C ALA A 180 10.47 6.97 9.55
N THR A 181 10.41 7.16 10.87
CA THR A 181 10.32 6.07 11.84
C THR A 181 9.03 5.27 11.65
N ALA A 182 7.89 5.96 11.52
CA ALA A 182 6.59 5.33 11.32
C ALA A 182 6.50 4.59 9.97
N ASN A 183 7.02 5.16 8.89
CA ASN A 183 7.00 4.54 7.57
C ASN A 183 7.92 3.31 7.51
N LEU A 184 9.09 3.36 8.17
CA LEU A 184 9.95 2.18 8.32
C LEU A 184 9.29 1.10 9.18
N LEU A 185 8.57 1.47 10.25
CA LEU A 185 7.78 0.53 11.04
C LEU A 185 6.68 -0.11 10.21
N LEU A 186 5.90 0.67 9.46
CA LEU A 186 4.86 0.20 8.55
C LEU A 186 5.41 -0.72 7.46
N ASN A 187 6.53 -0.34 6.83
CA ASN A 187 7.16 -1.14 5.78
C ASN A 187 7.60 -2.52 6.30
N ASN A 188 8.11 -2.59 7.54
CA ASN A 188 8.62 -3.83 8.10
C ASN A 188 7.54 -4.69 8.79
N THR A 189 6.52 -4.07 9.39
CA THR A 189 5.54 -4.77 10.25
C THR A 189 4.13 -4.84 9.67
N GLY A 190 3.83 -4.06 8.62
CA GLY A 190 2.48 -3.94 8.09
C GLY A 190 1.52 -3.10 8.95
N SER A 191 2.03 -2.44 9.99
CA SER A 191 1.25 -1.60 10.90
C SER A 191 2.07 -0.37 11.33
N LEU A 192 1.39 0.74 11.56
CA LEU A 192 1.95 1.94 12.18
C LEU A 192 2.00 1.84 13.70
N SER A 193 1.25 0.91 14.31
CA SER A 193 1.26 0.67 15.76
C SER A 193 2.30 -0.38 16.14
N THR A 194 2.92 -0.23 17.32
CA THR A 194 3.82 -1.22 17.91
C THR A 194 3.09 -2.31 18.73
N THR A 195 1.76 -2.21 18.83
CA THR A 195 0.91 -3.25 19.42
C THR A 195 1.01 -4.55 18.63
N ALA A 196 0.80 -5.69 19.30
CA ALA A 196 0.84 -6.97 18.60
C ALA A 196 -0.33 -7.08 17.62
N LYS A 197 -0.07 -7.56 16.40
CA LYS A 197 -1.05 -7.69 15.30
C LYS A 197 -2.34 -8.40 15.70
N PHE A 198 -2.27 -9.35 16.63
CA PHE A 198 -3.44 -10.04 17.19
C PHE A 198 -4.49 -9.08 17.79
N HIS A 199 -4.05 -7.96 18.37
CA HIS A 199 -4.94 -6.94 18.90
C HIS A 199 -5.43 -5.96 17.82
N GLY A 200 -4.90 -6.06 16.61
CA GLY A 200 -5.28 -5.26 15.45
C GLY A 200 -4.08 -4.55 14.82
N VAL A 201 -4.34 -3.95 13.67
CA VAL A 201 -3.37 -3.18 12.89
C VAL A 201 -3.87 -1.76 12.67
N VAL A 202 -2.94 -0.81 12.63
CA VAL A 202 -3.20 0.58 12.25
C VAL A 202 -2.49 0.82 10.93
N VAL A 203 -3.22 1.23 9.90
CA VAL A 203 -2.66 1.44 8.56
C VAL A 203 -3.08 2.80 8.03
N PRO A 204 -2.30 3.37 7.10
CA PRO A 204 -2.70 4.62 6.44
C PRO A 204 -4.02 4.47 5.72
N LYS A 205 -4.68 5.60 5.55
CA LYS A 205 -5.97 5.75 4.89
C LYS A 205 -5.86 6.86 3.84
N MET A 206 -6.51 6.62 2.71
CA MET A 206 -6.54 7.49 1.53
C MET A 206 -7.84 8.28 1.41
N ARG A 207 -8.94 7.75 1.96
CA ARG A 207 -10.30 8.21 1.66
C ARG A 207 -11.18 8.19 2.89
N THR A 208 -11.81 9.30 3.20
CA THR A 208 -12.77 9.47 4.29
C THR A 208 -14.20 9.22 3.82
N PRO A 209 -14.90 8.20 4.37
CA PRO A 209 -16.26 7.91 3.92
C PRO A 209 -17.19 9.10 4.15
N GLN A 210 -17.77 9.60 3.06
CA GLN A 210 -18.72 10.73 3.06
C GLN A 210 -20.17 10.30 3.34
N SER A 211 -20.41 9.00 3.52
CA SER A 211 -21.70 8.46 3.90
C SER A 211 -21.58 7.41 4.99
N GLY A 212 -22.61 7.30 5.82
CA GLY A 212 -22.64 6.41 6.98
C GLY A 212 -22.01 7.01 8.24
N LEU A 213 -22.49 6.53 9.39
CA LEU A 213 -21.97 6.88 10.71
C LEU A 213 -21.15 5.70 11.22
N ILE A 214 -19.84 5.76 11.02
CA ILE A 214 -18.88 4.71 11.35
C ILE A 214 -17.57 5.32 11.87
N THR A 215 -16.78 4.56 12.63
CA THR A 215 -15.48 5.00 13.15
C THR A 215 -14.52 5.49 12.07
N ARG A 216 -14.56 4.89 10.87
CA ARG A 216 -13.76 5.34 9.73
C ARG A 216 -14.04 6.79 9.33
N SER A 217 -15.21 7.35 9.65
CA SER A 217 -15.56 8.73 9.30
C SER A 217 -15.07 9.77 10.33
N LEU A 218 -14.45 9.35 11.45
CA LEU A 218 -13.91 10.25 12.48
C LEU A 218 -12.50 10.81 12.18
N GLY A 219 -11.76 10.20 11.25
CA GLY A 219 -10.38 10.60 10.94
C GLY A 219 -10.12 10.62 9.45
N HIS A 220 -9.06 11.28 9.01
CA HIS A 220 -8.66 11.34 7.61
C HIS A 220 -7.53 10.36 7.28
N HIS A 221 -6.65 10.06 8.23
CA HIS A 221 -5.30 9.57 7.93
C HIS A 221 -5.06 8.11 8.31
N LEU A 222 -5.79 7.60 9.30
CA LEU A 222 -5.63 6.26 9.83
C LEU A 222 -6.92 5.46 9.79
N THR A 223 -6.75 4.14 9.69
CA THR A 223 -7.81 3.16 9.95
C THR A 223 -7.27 2.04 10.83
N PHE A 224 -8.16 1.42 11.61
CA PHE A 224 -7.84 0.33 12.52
C PHE A 224 -8.66 -0.92 12.15
N HIS A 225 -8.00 -2.08 12.13
CA HIS A 225 -8.63 -3.35 11.80
C HIS A 225 -8.17 -4.48 12.73
N THR A 226 -9.12 -5.25 13.25
CA THR A 226 -8.86 -6.56 13.86
C THR A 226 -8.98 -7.63 12.78
N THR A 227 -7.86 -7.96 12.14
CA THR A 227 -7.85 -8.86 10.98
C THR A 227 -6.65 -9.80 11.02
N GLU A 228 -6.84 -11.00 10.48
CA GLU A 228 -5.74 -11.94 10.20
C GLU A 228 -4.91 -11.52 8.98
N VAL A 229 -5.44 -10.64 8.12
CA VAL A 229 -4.80 -10.24 6.87
C VAL A 229 -3.44 -9.57 7.14
N GLU A 230 -2.41 -10.02 6.45
CA GLU A 230 -1.12 -9.33 6.37
C GLU A 230 -1.23 -8.14 5.42
N VAL A 231 -1.20 -6.92 5.96
CA VAL A 231 -1.11 -5.71 5.13
C VAL A 231 0.35 -5.48 4.75
N VAL A 232 0.61 -5.39 3.45
CA VAL A 232 1.94 -5.15 2.89
C VAL A 232 1.93 -3.79 2.22
N TRP A 233 2.42 -2.77 2.93
CA TRP A 233 2.48 -1.41 2.41
C TRP A 233 3.85 -1.13 1.79
N ARG A 234 3.88 -0.76 0.52
CA ARG A 234 5.12 -0.58 -0.24
C ARG A 234 5.09 0.67 -1.07
N THR A 235 6.26 1.27 -1.23
CA THR A 235 6.51 2.40 -2.10
C THR A 235 7.67 2.11 -3.05
N PHE A 236 7.74 2.82 -4.16
CA PHE A 236 8.81 2.68 -5.14
C PHE A 236 9.04 4.02 -5.87
N PRO A 237 10.25 4.25 -6.40
CA PRO A 237 10.55 5.45 -7.17
C PRO A 237 9.67 5.56 -8.42
N ARG A 238 9.00 6.69 -8.57
CA ARG A 238 8.30 7.10 -9.79
C ARG A 238 8.68 8.53 -10.09
N LEU A 239 9.05 8.85 -11.32
CA LEU A 239 9.26 10.23 -11.72
C LEU A 239 7.89 10.89 -11.93
N GLU A 240 7.67 12.01 -11.25
CA GLU A 240 6.51 12.85 -11.49
C GLU A 240 6.80 13.79 -12.66
N ASP A 241 5.88 13.90 -13.62
CA ASP A 241 5.94 14.82 -14.77
C ASP A 241 4.96 16.00 -14.62
N GLY A 242 4.25 16.07 -13.48
CA GLY A 242 3.22 17.05 -13.17
C GLY A 242 1.81 16.61 -13.58
N ASN A 243 1.66 15.59 -14.43
CA ASN A 243 0.36 15.04 -14.78
C ASN A 243 0.05 13.82 -13.90
N LYS A 244 -0.98 13.92 -13.06
CA LYS A 244 -1.39 12.85 -12.14
C LYS A 244 -2.28 11.83 -12.84
N SER A 245 -1.74 11.20 -13.89
CA SER A 245 -2.45 10.24 -14.75
C SER A 245 -1.66 8.95 -14.91
N LEU A 246 -2.35 7.88 -15.32
CA LEU A 246 -1.77 6.57 -15.59
C LEU A 246 -2.33 6.02 -16.91
N ASN A 247 -1.43 5.63 -17.80
CA ASN A 247 -1.75 4.87 -19.01
C ASN A 247 -1.70 3.37 -18.72
N ILE A 248 -2.85 2.72 -18.78
CA ILE A 248 -3.03 1.30 -18.46
C ILE A 248 -3.20 0.51 -19.76
N LEU A 249 -2.33 -0.48 -19.97
CA LEU A 249 -2.45 -1.48 -21.04
C LEU A 249 -3.06 -2.77 -20.48
N ALA A 250 -4.36 -2.97 -20.71
CA ALA A 250 -5.08 -4.17 -20.32
C ALA A 250 -4.98 -5.24 -21.41
N VAL A 251 -4.41 -6.39 -21.07
CA VAL A 251 -4.14 -7.50 -21.99
C VAL A 251 -4.96 -8.72 -21.55
N PRO A 252 -6.13 -9.01 -22.16
CA PRO A 252 -7.03 -10.09 -21.77
C PRO A 252 -6.54 -11.46 -22.27
N TYR A 253 -5.30 -11.81 -21.93
CA TYR A 253 -4.68 -13.09 -22.24
C TYR A 253 -4.97 -14.13 -21.14
N PRO A 254 -5.23 -15.41 -21.45
CA PRO A 254 -5.23 -16.03 -22.79
C PRO A 254 -6.48 -15.72 -23.63
N TRP A 255 -6.34 -15.75 -24.95
CA TRP A 255 -7.47 -15.49 -25.85
C TRP A 255 -8.36 -16.68 -26.12
N ASP A 256 -7.82 -17.88 -25.91
CA ASP A 256 -8.55 -19.13 -26.08
C ASP A 256 -8.44 -19.95 -24.79
N VAL A 257 -9.59 -20.32 -24.26
CA VAL A 257 -9.72 -21.32 -23.20
C VAL A 257 -10.46 -22.50 -23.83
N GLU A 258 -10.21 -23.73 -23.37
CA GLU A 258 -10.86 -24.96 -23.83
C GLU A 258 -11.47 -25.70 -22.63
N PRO A 259 -12.51 -26.55 -22.79
CA PRO A 259 -13.04 -27.33 -21.67
C PRO A 259 -11.98 -28.24 -21.05
N THR A 260 -11.00 -28.69 -21.84
CA THR A 260 -9.84 -29.48 -21.41
C THR A 260 -8.86 -28.71 -20.54
N ASP A 261 -9.00 -27.38 -20.41
CA ASP A 261 -8.23 -26.59 -19.46
C ASP A 261 -8.73 -26.75 -18.01
N PHE A 262 -9.92 -27.33 -17.82
CA PHE A 262 -10.51 -27.64 -16.53
C PHE A 262 -10.25 -29.11 -16.21
N ILE A 263 -9.10 -29.40 -15.59
CA ILE A 263 -8.66 -30.76 -15.31
C ILE A 263 -9.32 -31.25 -14.03
N VAL A 264 -10.05 -32.37 -14.11
CA VAL A 264 -10.62 -33.05 -12.95
C VAL A 264 -9.49 -33.58 -12.05
N VAL A 265 -9.55 -33.23 -10.77
CA VAL A 265 -8.66 -33.82 -9.76
C VAL A 265 -9.31 -35.11 -9.28
N PRO A 266 -8.57 -36.25 -9.27
CA PRO A 266 -9.14 -37.55 -8.95
C PRO A 266 -9.91 -37.59 -7.63
N ASP A 267 -10.96 -38.41 -7.61
CA ASP A 267 -11.97 -38.49 -6.56
C ASP A 267 -11.40 -38.63 -5.15
N ASN A 268 -12.04 -37.93 -4.22
CA ASN A 268 -11.96 -38.17 -2.79
C ASN A 268 -13.33 -38.61 -2.25
N TYR A 269 -13.38 -39.10 -1.01
CA TYR A 269 -14.61 -39.54 -0.34
C TYR A 269 -15.57 -38.39 0.05
N HIS A 270 -15.30 -37.15 -0.38
CA HIS A 270 -16.10 -35.99 -0.02
C HIS A 270 -17.22 -35.71 -1.05
N PRO A 271 -18.35 -35.10 -0.62
CA PRO A 271 -19.47 -34.76 -1.49
C PRO A 271 -19.16 -33.66 -2.53
N VAL A 272 -18.00 -33.00 -2.39
CA VAL A 272 -17.49 -31.93 -3.25
C VAL A 272 -16.35 -32.44 -4.12
N ARG A 273 -16.31 -31.98 -5.36
CA ARG A 273 -15.28 -32.36 -6.34
C ARG A 273 -14.31 -31.20 -6.57
N TYR A 274 -13.17 -31.51 -7.16
CA TYR A 274 -12.09 -30.56 -7.36
C TYR A 274 -11.67 -30.52 -8.83
N PHE A 275 -11.38 -29.32 -9.33
CA PHE A 275 -10.80 -29.11 -10.66
C PHE A 275 -9.54 -28.24 -10.53
N MET A 276 -8.61 -28.35 -11.47
CA MET A 276 -7.45 -27.47 -11.58
C MET A 276 -7.37 -26.87 -12.99
N GLY A 277 -6.83 -25.65 -13.10
CA GLY A 277 -6.50 -25.07 -14.40
C GLY A 277 -5.29 -25.76 -15.05
N ASN A 278 -5.31 -25.89 -16.37
CA ASN A 278 -4.20 -26.48 -17.12
C ASN A 278 -3.04 -25.50 -17.34
N ILE A 279 -1.91 -25.76 -16.67
CA ILE A 279 -0.67 -24.96 -16.73
C ILE A 279 0.07 -25.13 -18.08
N LYS A 280 -0.20 -26.22 -18.83
CA LYS A 280 0.66 -26.68 -19.93
C LYS A 280 0.32 -26.12 -21.32
N LYS A 281 -0.59 -25.15 -21.44
CA LYS A 281 -0.85 -24.55 -22.75
C LYS A 281 0.45 -23.97 -23.32
N ASP A 282 0.61 -24.12 -24.63
CA ASP A 282 1.85 -23.79 -25.34
C ASP A 282 2.41 -22.44 -24.89
N ILE A 283 3.73 -22.41 -24.66
CA ILE A 283 4.41 -21.17 -24.36
C ILE A 283 4.35 -20.33 -25.63
N HIS A 284 3.37 -19.42 -25.72
CA HIS A 284 3.28 -18.43 -26.80
C HIS A 284 4.38 -17.36 -26.65
N LYS A 285 5.64 -17.78 -26.80
CA LYS A 285 6.82 -16.90 -26.67
C LYS A 285 6.75 -15.74 -27.65
N GLU A 286 6.26 -16.01 -28.86
CA GLU A 286 6.09 -15.04 -29.93
C GLU A 286 5.12 -13.92 -29.54
N PHE A 287 4.08 -14.25 -28.77
CA PHE A 287 3.19 -13.24 -28.20
C PHE A 287 3.89 -12.41 -27.13
N LEU A 288 4.58 -13.05 -26.18
CA LEU A 288 5.27 -12.31 -25.10
C LEU A 288 6.31 -11.34 -25.68
N LEU A 289 7.06 -11.79 -26.68
CA LEU A 289 7.96 -10.92 -27.47
C LEU A 289 7.21 -9.82 -28.21
N GLY A 290 6.10 -10.16 -28.85
CA GLY A 290 5.21 -9.20 -29.51
C GLY A 290 4.71 -8.11 -28.55
N LEU A 291 4.34 -8.49 -27.32
CA LEU A 291 3.89 -7.56 -26.27
C LEU A 291 5.02 -6.62 -25.86
N VAL A 292 6.22 -7.16 -25.59
CA VAL A 292 7.41 -6.35 -25.25
C VAL A 292 7.71 -5.35 -26.37
N ARG A 293 7.77 -5.82 -27.62
CA ARG A 293 7.95 -4.98 -28.80
C ARG A 293 6.86 -3.92 -28.89
N LYS A 294 5.60 -4.28 -28.62
CA LYS A 294 4.49 -3.33 -28.77
C LYS A 294 4.52 -2.22 -27.73
N VAL A 295 4.86 -2.55 -26.48
CA VAL A 295 5.04 -1.58 -25.41
C VAL A 295 6.18 -0.62 -25.74
N TRP A 296 7.26 -1.17 -26.31
CA TRP A 296 8.38 -0.36 -26.80
C TRP A 296 7.95 0.60 -27.93
N GLU A 297 7.29 0.11 -28.98
CA GLU A 297 6.75 0.93 -30.08
C GLU A 297 5.82 2.05 -29.58
N LEU A 298 4.98 1.73 -28.58
CA LEU A 298 4.08 2.71 -27.97
C LEU A 298 4.87 3.82 -27.28
N ALA A 299 5.87 3.47 -26.49
CA ALA A 299 6.71 4.44 -25.81
C ALA A 299 7.58 5.27 -26.77
N GLU A 300 8.04 4.75 -27.92
CA GLU A 300 8.68 5.55 -28.98
C GLU A 300 7.74 6.59 -29.60
N SER A 301 6.45 6.26 -29.71
CA SER A 301 5.42 7.15 -30.24
C SER A 301 4.84 8.14 -29.22
N ASN A 302 5.54 8.37 -28.10
CA ASN A 302 5.06 9.17 -26.95
C ASN A 302 3.74 8.68 -26.31
N ASN A 303 3.39 7.40 -26.50
CA ASN A 303 2.28 6.75 -25.80
C ASN A 303 2.85 5.86 -24.69
N HIS A 304 3.41 6.47 -23.64
CA HIS A 304 4.01 5.73 -22.53
C HIS A 304 2.97 4.81 -21.86
N VAL A 305 3.39 3.61 -21.47
CA VAL A 305 2.57 2.67 -20.70
C VAL A 305 3.10 2.69 -19.27
N ASP A 306 2.23 3.01 -18.31
CA ASP A 306 2.58 3.03 -16.89
C ASP A 306 2.38 1.67 -16.24
N ILE A 307 1.27 1.00 -16.57
CA ILE A 307 0.89 -0.29 -16.00
C ILE A 307 0.44 -1.24 -17.09
N ILE A 308 1.02 -2.43 -17.12
CA ILE A 308 0.50 -3.56 -17.88
C ILE A 308 -0.30 -4.43 -16.91
N VAL A 309 -1.54 -4.77 -17.27
CA VAL A 309 -2.39 -5.66 -16.47
C VAL A 309 -2.86 -6.87 -17.27
N LEU A 310 -2.66 -8.06 -16.69
CA LEU A 310 -3.13 -9.34 -17.23
C LEU A 310 -4.04 -10.04 -16.22
N PRO A 311 -5.08 -10.77 -16.65
CA PRO A 311 -6.09 -11.36 -15.78
C PRO A 311 -5.55 -12.52 -14.93
N GLU A 312 -6.44 -13.12 -14.14
CA GLU A 312 -6.12 -14.27 -13.29
C GLU A 312 -5.54 -15.42 -14.13
N MET A 313 -4.51 -16.09 -13.60
CA MET A 313 -3.92 -17.27 -14.24
C MET A 313 -3.43 -17.03 -15.69
N ALA A 314 -3.16 -15.77 -16.06
CA ALA A 314 -2.73 -15.41 -17.39
C ALA A 314 -1.40 -16.08 -17.77
N LEU A 315 -0.41 -16.15 -16.86
CA LEU A 315 0.92 -16.67 -17.16
C LEU A 315 1.31 -17.82 -16.21
N SER A 316 2.06 -18.79 -16.74
CA SER A 316 2.87 -19.68 -15.91
C SER A 316 4.11 -18.95 -15.34
N GLU A 317 4.71 -19.50 -14.29
CA GLU A 317 5.96 -18.96 -13.71
C GLU A 317 7.10 -18.85 -14.74
N ILE A 318 7.18 -19.78 -15.70
CA ILE A 318 8.18 -19.76 -16.77
C ILE A 318 7.92 -18.60 -17.74
N GLN A 319 6.67 -18.44 -18.20
CA GLN A 319 6.28 -17.35 -19.10
C GLN A 319 6.49 -15.98 -18.46
N TYR A 320 6.17 -15.87 -17.18
CA TYR A 320 6.37 -14.66 -16.40
C TYR A 320 7.86 -14.27 -16.32
N ASN A 321 8.73 -15.20 -15.93
CA ASN A 321 10.16 -14.95 -15.86
C ASN A 321 10.75 -14.61 -17.24
N TYR A 322 10.27 -15.29 -18.29
CA TYR A 322 10.63 -14.99 -19.67
C TYR A 322 10.23 -13.55 -20.04
N LEU A 323 8.99 -13.15 -19.78
CA LEU A 323 8.50 -11.79 -20.04
C LEU A 323 9.36 -10.71 -19.36
N LEU A 324 9.71 -10.91 -18.08
CA LEU A 324 10.56 -9.97 -17.34
C LEU A 324 11.99 -9.86 -17.92
N ALA A 325 12.55 -10.99 -18.36
CA ALA A 325 13.86 -11.02 -18.99
C ALA A 325 13.85 -10.31 -20.35
N GLU A 326 12.81 -10.52 -21.15
CA GLU A 326 12.64 -9.87 -22.45
C GLU A 326 12.40 -8.35 -22.31
N PHE A 327 11.58 -7.91 -21.35
CA PHE A 327 11.45 -6.48 -21.05
C PHE A 327 12.80 -5.88 -20.65
N LYS A 328 13.54 -6.56 -19.76
CA LYS A 328 14.86 -6.10 -19.35
C LYS A 328 15.80 -6.02 -20.56
N SER A 329 15.88 -7.05 -21.39
CA SER A 329 16.75 -7.07 -22.58
C SER A 329 16.37 -6.01 -23.61
N ALA A 330 15.09 -5.87 -23.95
CA ALA A 330 14.62 -4.93 -24.96
C ALA A 330 14.88 -3.47 -24.56
N PHE A 331 14.70 -3.13 -23.29
CA PHE A 331 14.92 -1.77 -22.77
C PHE A 331 16.38 -1.50 -22.38
N GLN A 332 17.19 -2.56 -22.22
CA GLN A 332 18.65 -2.46 -22.13
C GLN A 332 19.29 -2.26 -23.52
N ASN A 333 18.81 -2.88 -24.59
CA ASN A 333 19.55 -2.78 -25.87
C ASN A 333 19.43 -1.42 -26.60
N GLN A 334 18.65 -0.46 -26.10
CA GLN A 334 18.37 0.80 -26.81
C GLN A 334 18.25 2.03 -25.89
N ASN A 335 18.95 3.10 -26.28
CA ASN A 335 18.92 4.52 -25.89
C ASN A 335 18.43 5.04 -24.50
N GLY A 336 18.25 4.20 -23.48
CA GLY A 336 18.24 4.51 -22.04
C GLY A 336 17.26 5.57 -21.52
N SER A 337 16.37 6.15 -22.34
CA SER A 337 15.44 7.21 -21.93
C SER A 337 14.07 6.67 -21.48
N MET A 338 13.73 5.43 -21.82
CA MET A 338 12.39 4.87 -21.59
C MET A 338 12.25 4.23 -20.21
N GLN A 339 11.17 4.58 -19.51
CA GLN A 339 10.79 3.92 -18.26
C GLN A 339 10.09 2.59 -18.57
N LEU A 340 10.41 1.55 -17.79
CA LEU A 340 9.68 0.27 -17.85
C LEU A 340 8.36 0.39 -17.09
N PRO A 341 7.26 -0.18 -17.62
CA PRO A 341 5.98 -0.19 -16.94
C PRO A 341 6.01 -1.07 -15.69
N ALA A 342 5.15 -0.74 -14.72
CA ALA A 342 4.79 -1.70 -13.69
C ALA A 342 3.94 -2.83 -14.31
N ILE A 343 4.06 -4.06 -13.79
CA ILE A 343 3.32 -5.21 -14.31
C ILE A 343 2.46 -5.79 -13.18
N VAL A 344 1.15 -5.91 -13.41
CA VAL A 344 0.19 -6.57 -12.51
C VAL A 344 -0.39 -7.77 -13.24
N THR A 345 -0.04 -8.99 -12.81
CA THR A 345 -0.39 -10.19 -13.59
C THR A 345 -0.78 -11.37 -12.71
N GLY A 346 -1.81 -12.11 -13.15
CA GLY A 346 -2.20 -13.37 -12.56
C GLY A 346 -1.27 -14.50 -12.99
N ILE A 347 -0.68 -15.19 -12.01
CA ILE A 347 0.26 -16.28 -12.18
C ILE A 347 -0.33 -17.59 -11.69
N MET A 348 -0.17 -18.59 -12.53
CA MET A 348 -0.42 -19.98 -12.22
C MET A 348 0.91 -20.67 -11.89
N LYS A 349 1.08 -21.11 -10.65
CA LYS A 349 2.32 -21.72 -10.16
C LYS A 349 2.10 -23.13 -9.66
N LYS A 350 3.02 -24.04 -10.01
CA LYS A 350 3.04 -25.38 -9.43
C LYS A 350 3.68 -25.32 -8.04
N ASN A 351 2.99 -25.86 -7.04
CA ASN A 351 3.55 -26.00 -5.71
C ASN A 351 4.41 -27.27 -5.65
N LEU A 352 5.69 -27.10 -5.35
CA LEU A 352 6.66 -28.19 -5.26
C LEU A 352 7.08 -28.50 -3.81
N LYS A 353 6.74 -27.61 -2.86
CA LYS A 353 7.11 -27.76 -1.46
C LYS A 353 6.03 -28.56 -0.73
N GLN A 354 6.44 -29.56 0.04
CA GLN A 354 5.58 -30.29 0.97
C GLN A 354 5.85 -29.80 2.39
N THR A 355 4.78 -29.45 3.09
CA THR A 355 4.74 -28.96 4.48
C THR A 355 4.19 -30.03 5.42
N GLY A 356 3.58 -31.09 4.89
CA GLY A 356 2.87 -32.14 5.62
C GLY A 356 1.39 -31.81 5.89
N TYR A 357 0.90 -30.64 5.47
CA TYR A 357 -0.47 -30.19 5.73
C TYR A 357 -1.32 -30.16 4.45
N ALA A 358 -2.42 -30.93 4.46
CA ALA A 358 -3.42 -30.90 3.41
C ALA A 358 -4.00 -29.48 3.24
N GLY A 359 -4.15 -29.01 2.00
CA GLY A 359 -4.60 -27.65 1.67
C GLY A 359 -3.45 -26.66 1.45
N VAL A 360 -2.33 -26.81 2.16
CA VAL A 360 -1.08 -26.05 1.92
C VAL A 360 -0.25 -26.74 0.85
N ASP A 361 -0.20 -28.07 0.89
CA ASP A 361 0.55 -28.92 -0.05
C ASP A 361 -0.20 -29.21 -1.36
N GLU A 362 -1.28 -28.48 -1.61
CA GLU A 362 -1.94 -28.57 -2.90
C GLU A 362 -0.97 -28.19 -4.01
N PRO A 363 -0.97 -28.92 -5.14
CA PRO A 363 0.04 -28.85 -6.18
C PRO A 363 0.01 -27.53 -6.97
N PHE A 364 -0.87 -26.61 -6.61
CA PHE A 364 -1.23 -25.45 -7.42
C PHE A 364 -1.42 -24.20 -6.56
N GLN A 365 -0.84 -23.10 -7.02
CA GLN A 365 -0.90 -21.78 -6.44
C GLN A 365 -1.42 -20.80 -7.49
N ASN A 366 -2.40 -19.99 -7.09
CA ASN A 366 -2.96 -18.91 -7.88
C ASN A 366 -2.61 -17.60 -7.19
N GLU A 367 -1.83 -16.77 -7.86
CA GLU A 367 -1.22 -15.60 -7.26
C GLU A 367 -1.28 -14.40 -8.20
N VAL A 368 -1.29 -13.20 -7.66
CA VAL A 368 -0.99 -11.98 -8.41
C VAL A 368 0.44 -11.56 -8.09
N ARG A 369 1.18 -11.18 -9.14
CA ARG A 369 2.49 -10.54 -9.06
C ARG A 369 2.34 -9.07 -9.42
N MET A 370 2.96 -8.21 -8.62
CA MET A 370 3.09 -6.78 -8.93
C MET A 370 4.57 -6.43 -8.97
N GLU A 371 5.03 -6.01 -10.14
CA GLU A 371 6.44 -5.80 -10.46
C GLU A 371 6.74 -4.36 -10.77
N VAL A 372 7.86 -3.88 -10.24
CA VAL A 372 8.44 -2.58 -10.60
C VAL A 372 9.91 -2.74 -10.94
N PHE A 373 10.37 -2.05 -11.97
CA PHE A 373 11.78 -2.08 -12.37
C PHE A 373 12.50 -0.83 -11.85
N PHE A 374 13.60 -1.02 -11.13
CA PHE A 374 14.44 0.07 -10.66
C PHE A 374 15.89 -0.38 -10.50
N SER A 375 16.85 0.50 -10.77
CA SER A 375 18.28 0.24 -10.55
C SER A 375 18.74 -1.10 -11.17
N GLY A 376 18.41 -1.35 -12.44
CA GLY A 376 18.77 -2.59 -13.15
C GLY A 376 18.03 -3.88 -12.73
N ASN A 377 17.06 -3.81 -11.81
CA ASN A 377 16.43 -4.96 -11.19
C ASN A 377 14.90 -4.88 -11.15
N TRP A 378 14.24 -6.04 -11.29
CA TRP A 378 12.83 -6.21 -10.95
C TRP A 378 12.67 -6.40 -9.44
N TYR A 379 11.70 -5.67 -8.87
CA TYR A 379 11.26 -5.79 -7.49
C TYR A 379 9.82 -6.30 -7.47
N THR A 380 9.64 -7.44 -6.80
CA THR A 380 8.41 -8.22 -6.83
C THR A 380 7.69 -8.14 -5.50
N THR A 381 6.36 -8.05 -5.56
CA THR A 381 5.47 -8.47 -4.47
C THR A 381 4.48 -9.51 -4.96
N THR A 382 4.00 -10.35 -4.04
CA THR A 382 3.16 -11.51 -4.34
C THR A 382 2.01 -11.57 -3.37
N GLN A 383 0.83 -11.85 -3.89
CA GLN A 383 -0.36 -12.10 -3.10
C GLN A 383 -1.06 -13.34 -3.67
N ARG A 384 -1.33 -14.33 -2.82
CA ARG A 384 -2.07 -15.52 -3.21
C ARG A 384 -3.56 -15.26 -3.14
N LYS A 385 -4.33 -16.02 -3.91
CA LYS A 385 -5.78 -16.03 -3.84
C LYS A 385 -6.26 -16.39 -2.42
N HIS A 386 -7.27 -15.68 -1.92
CA HIS A 386 -7.80 -15.87 -0.56
C HIS A 386 -9.01 -16.82 -0.50
N HIS A 387 -9.72 -16.98 -1.62
CA HIS A 387 -10.90 -17.82 -1.75
C HIS A 387 -10.83 -18.67 -3.01
N ARG A 388 -11.10 -19.97 -2.87
CA ARG A 388 -11.21 -20.86 -4.03
C ARG A 388 -12.43 -20.51 -4.86
N TRP A 389 -12.27 -20.55 -6.17
CA TRP A 389 -13.42 -20.47 -7.04
C TRP A 389 -14.28 -21.73 -6.91
N GLN A 390 -15.59 -21.56 -6.74
CA GLN A 390 -16.57 -22.63 -6.76
C GLN A 390 -17.44 -22.52 -8.00
N LEU A 391 -17.35 -23.52 -8.88
CA LEU A 391 -18.24 -23.69 -10.01
C LEU A 391 -19.54 -24.36 -9.56
N ASP A 392 -20.66 -23.73 -9.88
CA ASP A 392 -22.01 -24.26 -9.71
C ASP A 392 -22.60 -24.79 -11.03
N ARG A 393 -23.80 -25.36 -10.94
CA ARG A 393 -24.53 -25.88 -12.10
C ARG A 393 -24.71 -24.85 -13.21
N GLN A 394 -25.03 -23.60 -12.85
CA GLN A 394 -25.29 -22.56 -13.83
C GLN A 394 -24.01 -22.17 -14.55
N GLN A 395 -22.89 -22.01 -13.83
CA GLN A 395 -21.60 -21.71 -14.42
C GLN A 395 -21.07 -22.87 -15.29
N ILE A 396 -21.26 -24.12 -14.88
CA ILE A 396 -20.89 -25.29 -15.69
C ILE A 396 -21.62 -25.27 -17.04
N HIS A 397 -22.94 -25.05 -17.03
CA HIS A 397 -23.72 -24.91 -18.26
C HIS A 397 -23.32 -23.69 -19.08
N GLN A 398 -23.12 -22.55 -18.42
CA GLN A 398 -22.75 -21.29 -19.06
C GLN A 398 -21.39 -21.37 -19.76
N TYR A 399 -20.46 -22.14 -19.20
CA TYR A 399 -19.11 -22.34 -19.74
C TYR A 399 -18.97 -23.60 -20.61
N GLU A 400 -20.08 -24.30 -20.88
CA GLU A 400 -20.12 -25.54 -21.69
C GLU A 400 -19.14 -26.61 -21.17
N LEU A 401 -19.10 -26.78 -19.83
CA LEU A 401 -18.18 -27.70 -19.14
C LEU A 401 -18.82 -29.05 -18.81
N GLU A 402 -20.07 -29.32 -19.17
CA GLU A 402 -20.83 -30.53 -18.79
C GLU A 402 -20.17 -31.84 -19.27
N ALA A 403 -19.42 -31.77 -20.35
CA ALA A 403 -18.68 -32.92 -20.88
C ALA A 403 -17.51 -33.34 -19.97
N HIS A 404 -17.06 -32.46 -19.07
CA HIS A 404 -15.88 -32.65 -18.22
C HIS A 404 -16.22 -32.59 -16.72
N LEU A 405 -17.14 -31.70 -16.34
CA LEU A 405 -17.57 -31.46 -14.96
C LEU A 405 -19.06 -31.75 -14.81
N ALA A 406 -19.40 -32.69 -13.93
CA ALA A 406 -20.79 -33.08 -13.68
C ALA A 406 -21.59 -31.92 -13.06
N ALA A 407 -22.67 -31.50 -13.74
CA ALA A 407 -23.46 -30.32 -13.37
C ALA A 407 -24.37 -30.51 -12.13
N ASP A 408 -24.51 -31.74 -11.64
CA ASP A 408 -25.21 -32.07 -10.38
C ASP A 408 -24.30 -31.95 -9.14
N ARG A 409 -23.02 -31.64 -9.32
CA ARG A 409 -22.02 -31.48 -8.26
C ARG A 409 -21.53 -30.03 -8.19
N ARG A 410 -20.99 -29.68 -7.02
CA ARG A 410 -20.21 -28.45 -6.84
C ARG A 410 -18.73 -28.77 -7.00
N TRP A 411 -18.03 -27.92 -7.74
CA TRP A 411 -16.64 -28.09 -8.10
C TRP A 411 -15.81 -26.94 -7.54
N PHE A 412 -14.83 -27.26 -6.69
CA PHE A 412 -13.90 -26.27 -6.14
C PHE A 412 -12.59 -26.29 -6.91
N GLU A 413 -12.03 -25.10 -7.12
CA GLU A 413 -10.66 -24.97 -7.59
C GLU A 413 -9.70 -25.64 -6.60
N TYR A 414 -8.81 -26.48 -7.10
CA TYR A 414 -7.80 -27.19 -6.32
C TYR A 414 -6.55 -26.32 -6.17
N SER A 415 -6.69 -25.20 -5.47
CA SER A 415 -5.64 -24.22 -5.23
C SER A 415 -5.32 -24.00 -3.75
N SER A 416 -4.03 -23.93 -3.45
CA SER A 416 -3.56 -23.69 -2.10
C SER A 416 -4.04 -22.32 -1.61
N ILE A 417 -4.62 -22.26 -0.41
CA ILE A 417 -4.95 -21.01 0.27
C ILE A 417 -3.95 -20.85 1.40
N ALA A 418 -3.15 -19.79 1.35
CA ALA A 418 -2.13 -19.49 2.36
C ALA A 418 -2.56 -18.34 3.27
N GLN A 419 -1.62 -17.84 4.08
CA GLN A 419 -1.79 -16.61 4.83
C GLN A 419 -2.31 -15.49 3.91
N ARG A 420 -3.46 -14.93 4.28
CA ARG A 420 -4.11 -13.89 3.47
C ARG A 420 -3.33 -12.59 3.57
N ARG A 421 -3.13 -11.95 2.44
CA ARG A 421 -2.31 -10.75 2.30
C ARG A 421 -3.04 -9.71 1.48
N LEU A 422 -2.93 -8.46 1.87
CA LEU A 422 -3.35 -7.34 1.04
C LEU A 422 -2.16 -6.43 0.81
N THR A 423 -1.68 -6.41 -0.43
CA THR A 423 -0.57 -5.52 -0.81
C THR A 423 -1.11 -4.18 -1.30
N ILE A 424 -0.54 -3.09 -0.78
CA ILE A 424 -0.77 -1.72 -1.22
C ILE A 424 0.53 -1.17 -1.80
N LEU A 425 0.49 -0.75 -3.07
CA LEU A 425 1.57 -0.02 -3.72
C LEU A 425 1.24 1.48 -3.75
N ALA A 426 1.99 2.28 -3.00
CA ALA A 426 1.80 3.72 -2.83
C ALA A 426 3.09 4.51 -3.16
N PRO A 427 3.39 4.75 -4.46
CA PRO A 427 4.61 5.45 -4.88
C PRO A 427 4.59 6.96 -4.56
N ASN A 428 3.40 7.55 -4.40
CA ASN A 428 3.18 8.98 -4.18
C ASN A 428 1.87 9.21 -3.41
N SER A 429 1.53 10.47 -3.13
CA SER A 429 0.35 10.84 -2.32
C SER A 429 -1.00 10.65 -3.01
N TRP A 430 -1.03 10.35 -4.32
CA TRP A 430 -2.27 10.28 -5.11
C TRP A 430 -2.57 8.89 -5.64
N MET A 431 -1.64 7.94 -5.54
CA MET A 431 -1.79 6.57 -5.98
C MET A 431 -1.64 5.60 -4.80
N ALA A 432 -2.67 4.79 -4.57
CA ALA A 432 -2.60 3.59 -3.74
C ALA A 432 -3.26 2.46 -4.53
N LEU A 433 -2.45 1.56 -5.08
CA LEU A 433 -2.88 0.44 -5.92
C LEU A 433 -2.95 -0.85 -5.10
N THR A 434 -4.03 -1.62 -5.28
CA THR A 434 -4.12 -3.00 -4.81
C THR A 434 -4.73 -3.92 -5.87
N ALA A 435 -4.66 -5.23 -5.66
CA ALA A 435 -5.21 -6.22 -6.57
C ALA A 435 -6.00 -7.31 -5.81
N LEU A 436 -7.04 -7.82 -6.45
CA LEU A 436 -7.84 -8.97 -5.98
C LEU A 436 -7.92 -10.04 -7.06
N ILE A 437 -8.08 -11.29 -6.67
CA ILE A 437 -8.16 -12.42 -7.58
C ILE A 437 -9.55 -13.05 -7.49
N CYS A 438 -10.34 -12.89 -8.55
CA CYS A 438 -11.60 -13.59 -8.75
C CYS A 438 -12.56 -13.53 -7.56
N GLU A 439 -12.79 -14.67 -6.92
CA GLU A 439 -13.66 -14.83 -5.76
C GLU A 439 -13.33 -13.86 -4.61
N ASP A 440 -12.09 -13.37 -4.53
CA ASP A 440 -11.69 -12.36 -3.55
C ASP A 440 -12.43 -11.02 -3.71
N LEU A 441 -12.88 -10.67 -4.92
CA LEU A 441 -13.76 -9.52 -5.13
C LEU A 441 -15.17 -9.78 -4.60
N ALA A 442 -15.66 -11.02 -4.72
CA ALA A 442 -17.01 -11.41 -4.32
C ALA A 442 -17.17 -11.59 -2.80
N ARG A 443 -16.07 -11.81 -2.08
CA ARG A 443 -16.06 -12.08 -0.64
C ARG A 443 -15.61 -10.84 0.14
N GLN A 444 -16.50 -10.34 0.98
CA GLN A 444 -16.21 -9.16 1.82
C GLN A 444 -15.18 -9.45 2.90
N GLU A 445 -15.11 -10.69 3.39
CA GLU A 445 -14.12 -11.10 4.40
C GLU A 445 -12.98 -11.89 3.76
N PRO A 446 -11.76 -11.81 4.32
CA PRO A 446 -11.36 -10.90 5.39
C PRO A 446 -10.72 -9.60 4.87
N VAL A 447 -10.55 -9.44 3.55
CA VAL A 447 -9.84 -8.30 2.95
C VAL A 447 -10.72 -7.08 2.67
N GLY A 448 -12.03 -7.26 2.47
CA GLY A 448 -12.92 -6.18 2.07
C GLY A 448 -13.14 -5.11 3.15
N GLU A 449 -13.06 -5.46 4.43
CA GLU A 449 -13.05 -4.46 5.51
C GLU A 449 -11.78 -3.60 5.47
N VAL A 450 -10.62 -4.22 5.28
CA VAL A 450 -9.32 -3.53 5.19
C VAL A 450 -9.27 -2.61 3.98
N ILE A 451 -9.77 -3.07 2.81
CA ILE A 451 -9.85 -2.24 1.59
C ILE A 451 -10.76 -1.04 1.82
N ARG A 452 -11.93 -1.23 2.45
CA ARG A 452 -12.82 -0.10 2.79
C ARG A 452 -12.19 0.85 3.81
N GLY A 453 -11.42 0.32 4.76
CA GLY A 453 -10.62 1.09 5.70
C GLY A 453 -9.61 2.00 5.04
N ILE A 454 -8.76 1.42 4.20
CA ILE A 454 -7.67 2.12 3.53
C ILE A 454 -8.22 3.06 2.45
N GLY A 455 -9.19 2.60 1.67
CA GLY A 455 -9.68 3.27 0.48
C GLY A 455 -8.66 3.49 -0.62
N PRO A 456 -7.99 2.42 -1.11
CA PRO A 456 -7.02 2.54 -2.20
C PRO A 456 -7.64 3.26 -3.41
N THR A 457 -6.85 4.07 -4.11
CA THR A 457 -7.37 4.85 -5.24
C THR A 457 -7.68 4.00 -6.46
N LEU A 458 -6.95 2.89 -6.62
CA LEU A 458 -7.14 1.94 -7.71
C LEU A 458 -7.09 0.48 -7.21
N LEU A 459 -8.08 -0.31 -7.63
CA LEU A 459 -8.14 -1.75 -7.43
C LEU A 459 -8.24 -2.46 -8.77
N MET A 460 -7.32 -3.39 -9.02
CA MET A 460 -7.34 -4.27 -10.19
C MET A 460 -7.84 -5.66 -9.78
N ALA A 461 -9.06 -6.01 -10.18
CA ALA A 461 -9.63 -7.33 -9.99
C ALA A 461 -9.30 -8.21 -11.19
N LEU A 462 -8.40 -9.17 -10.98
CA LEU A 462 -7.96 -10.14 -11.98
C LEU A 462 -8.89 -11.34 -11.92
N LEU A 463 -9.60 -11.64 -13.02
CA LEU A 463 -10.66 -12.64 -13.04
C LEU A 463 -10.41 -13.73 -14.09
N SER A 464 -10.81 -14.95 -13.77
CA SER A 464 -11.05 -16.05 -14.71
C SER A 464 -12.56 -16.30 -14.76
N ASP A 465 -13.30 -15.34 -15.30
CA ASP A 465 -14.77 -15.34 -15.36
C ASP A 465 -15.27 -15.02 -16.80
N GLY A 466 -16.56 -15.18 -17.06
CA GLY A 466 -17.15 -14.74 -18.33
C GLY A 466 -17.12 -13.20 -18.55
N PRO A 467 -17.85 -12.67 -19.54
CA PRO A 467 -17.82 -11.26 -19.91
C PRO A 467 -18.08 -10.32 -18.74
N GLN A 468 -17.38 -9.18 -18.72
CA GLN A 468 -17.42 -8.22 -17.62
C GLN A 468 -18.58 -7.23 -17.82
N LEU A 469 -19.78 -7.65 -17.44
CA LEU A 469 -21.03 -6.91 -17.68
C LEU A 469 -21.58 -6.29 -16.40
N THR A 470 -22.28 -5.17 -16.54
CA THR A 470 -22.96 -4.46 -15.43
C THR A 470 -24.04 -5.30 -14.75
N SER A 471 -24.59 -6.29 -15.46
CA SER A 471 -25.60 -7.22 -14.95
C SER A 471 -25.01 -8.44 -14.22
N ARG A 472 -23.68 -8.62 -14.24
CA ARG A 472 -23.01 -9.78 -13.64
C ARG A 472 -22.44 -9.47 -12.27
N TRP A 473 -22.09 -10.53 -11.54
CA TRP A 473 -21.60 -10.44 -10.17
C TRP A 473 -20.41 -9.47 -9.98
N PRO A 474 -19.40 -9.36 -10.89
CA PRO A 474 -18.27 -8.47 -10.65
C PRO A 474 -18.70 -7.02 -10.47
N ALA A 475 -19.67 -6.58 -11.28
CA ALA A 475 -20.24 -5.24 -11.20
C ALA A 475 -20.84 -4.96 -9.81
N ARG A 476 -21.57 -5.91 -9.23
CA ARG A 476 -22.20 -5.69 -7.91
C ARG A 476 -21.17 -5.40 -6.83
N TYR A 477 -20.08 -6.15 -6.79
CA TYR A 477 -19.07 -6.02 -5.74
C TYR A 477 -18.07 -4.89 -6.01
N ALA A 478 -17.73 -4.65 -7.28
CA ALA A 478 -16.99 -3.46 -7.67
C ALA A 478 -17.76 -2.17 -7.30
N ASN A 479 -19.09 -2.18 -7.42
CA ASN A 479 -19.92 -1.05 -7.00
C ASN A 479 -19.78 -0.74 -5.51
N VAL A 480 -19.73 -1.76 -4.65
CA VAL A 480 -19.60 -1.58 -3.20
C VAL A 480 -18.34 -0.80 -2.87
N LEU A 481 -17.21 -1.14 -3.48
CA LEU A 481 -15.91 -0.48 -3.24
C LEU A 481 -15.84 0.91 -3.90
N ALA A 482 -16.48 1.08 -5.05
CA ALA A 482 -16.52 2.36 -5.75
C ALA A 482 -17.48 3.38 -5.11
N ASP A 483 -18.48 2.93 -4.35
CA ASP A 483 -19.41 3.81 -3.64
C ASP A 483 -18.93 4.09 -2.19
N ASP A 484 -18.33 3.09 -1.52
CA ASP A 484 -17.60 3.26 -0.25
C ASP A 484 -16.39 2.32 -0.23
N PRO A 485 -15.15 2.86 -0.31
CA PRO A 485 -14.77 4.22 0.04
C PRO A 485 -14.53 5.16 -1.16
N GLY A 486 -14.96 4.79 -2.37
CA GLY A 486 -14.67 5.58 -3.58
C GLY A 486 -13.48 5.07 -4.39
N THR A 487 -13.09 3.80 -4.23
CA THR A 487 -12.01 3.15 -4.97
C THR A 487 -12.39 2.96 -6.43
N ALA A 488 -11.54 3.37 -7.38
CA ALA A 488 -11.75 3.01 -8.78
C ALA A 488 -11.42 1.54 -8.99
N VAL A 489 -12.32 0.79 -9.65
CA VAL A 489 -12.20 -0.65 -9.85
C VAL A 489 -12.14 -0.98 -11.33
N LEU A 490 -11.07 -1.67 -11.74
CA LEU A 490 -10.97 -2.37 -13.01
C LEU A 490 -11.13 -3.86 -12.77
N SER A 491 -12.19 -4.48 -13.27
CA SER A 491 -12.25 -5.94 -13.38
C SER A 491 -11.85 -6.37 -14.79
N LEU A 492 -10.90 -7.30 -14.90
CA LEU A 492 -10.37 -7.78 -16.17
C LEU A 492 -10.42 -9.31 -16.20
N THR A 493 -11.02 -9.87 -17.26
CA THR A 493 -10.98 -11.31 -17.57
C THR A 493 -10.24 -11.58 -18.87
N SER A 494 -9.89 -12.84 -19.09
CA SER A 494 -9.31 -13.30 -20.35
C SER A 494 -10.36 -13.33 -21.47
N LEU A 495 -9.93 -13.05 -22.70
CA LEU A 495 -10.81 -13.10 -23.86
C LEU A 495 -11.36 -14.52 -24.07
N GLY A 496 -10.56 -15.55 -23.77
CA GLY A 496 -10.98 -16.95 -23.88
C GLY A 496 -12.09 -17.33 -22.90
N MET A 497 -12.05 -16.83 -21.67
CA MET A 497 -13.15 -17.02 -20.72
C MET A 497 -14.39 -16.19 -21.09
N ALA A 498 -14.21 -14.95 -21.57
CA ALA A 498 -15.30 -14.13 -22.04
C ALA A 498 -16.07 -14.80 -23.20
N GLN A 499 -15.35 -15.41 -24.16
CA GLN A 499 -15.94 -16.11 -25.30
C GLN A 499 -16.59 -17.46 -24.93
N ARG A 500 -16.07 -18.13 -23.89
CA ARG A 500 -16.64 -19.39 -23.37
C ARG A 500 -18.05 -19.23 -22.84
N SER A 501 -18.33 -18.09 -22.23
CA SER A 501 -19.61 -17.81 -21.60
C SER A 501 -20.73 -17.67 -22.62
N LYS A 502 -21.64 -18.63 -22.70
CA LYS A 502 -22.87 -18.49 -23.49
C LYS A 502 -23.91 -17.66 -22.75
N ALA A 503 -24.58 -16.78 -23.49
CA ALA A 503 -25.78 -16.11 -22.99
C ALA A 503 -26.94 -17.13 -22.91
N PRO A 504 -27.89 -16.98 -21.97
CA PRO A 504 -29.15 -17.72 -22.03
C PRO A 504 -29.82 -17.56 -23.39
N LYS A 505 -30.56 -18.57 -23.86
CA LYS A 505 -31.16 -18.60 -25.21
C LYS A 505 -32.02 -17.37 -25.55
N ASP A 506 -32.58 -16.72 -24.54
CA ASP A 506 -33.48 -15.57 -24.69
C ASP A 506 -32.78 -14.20 -24.63
N VAL A 507 -31.44 -14.19 -24.46
CA VAL A 507 -30.64 -12.96 -24.41
C VAL A 507 -29.78 -12.88 -25.68
N PRO A 508 -29.91 -11.78 -26.47
CA PRO A 508 -29.07 -11.59 -27.65
C PRO A 508 -27.58 -11.66 -27.28
N SER A 509 -26.81 -12.40 -28.09
CA SER A 509 -25.36 -12.41 -27.95
C SER A 509 -24.81 -11.01 -28.19
N LEU A 510 -23.87 -10.57 -27.34
CA LEU A 510 -23.18 -9.31 -27.54
C LEU A 510 -22.37 -9.37 -28.86
N PRO A 511 -22.29 -8.25 -29.61
CA PRO A 511 -21.54 -8.20 -30.85
C PRO A 511 -20.02 -8.40 -30.62
N GLU A 512 -19.52 -7.94 -29.47
CA GLU A 512 -18.13 -8.07 -29.06
C GLU A 512 -18.04 -8.57 -27.61
N PRO A 513 -17.09 -9.45 -27.29
CA PRO A 513 -16.85 -9.87 -25.91
C PRO A 513 -16.34 -8.70 -25.08
N VAL A 514 -16.98 -8.49 -23.92
CA VAL A 514 -16.57 -7.48 -22.94
C VAL A 514 -15.57 -8.11 -21.98
N VAL A 515 -14.30 -7.75 -22.13
CA VAL A 515 -13.18 -8.35 -21.37
C VAL A 515 -12.88 -7.59 -20.09
N GLY A 516 -13.28 -6.33 -20.00
CA GLY A 516 -13.06 -5.50 -18.82
C GLY A 516 -14.28 -4.67 -18.45
N LEU A 517 -14.36 -4.29 -17.19
CA LEU A 517 -15.37 -3.37 -16.68
C LEU A 517 -14.69 -2.39 -15.73
N TRP A 518 -14.93 -1.11 -15.98
CA TRP A 518 -14.44 -0.02 -15.16
C TRP A 518 -15.60 0.62 -14.41
N LYS A 519 -15.38 0.90 -13.12
CA LYS A 519 -16.23 1.73 -12.28
C LYS A 519 -15.39 2.68 -11.46
N ASP A 520 -15.74 3.95 -11.51
CA ASP A 520 -15.24 4.97 -10.61
C ASP A 520 -16.40 5.73 -9.95
N MET A 521 -16.08 6.75 -9.16
CA MET A 521 -17.05 7.53 -8.40
C MET A 521 -17.90 8.47 -9.29
N PHE A 522 -17.41 8.87 -10.47
CA PHE A 522 -17.98 9.98 -11.26
C PHE A 522 -18.64 9.53 -12.57
N SER A 523 -17.94 8.71 -13.35
CA SER A 523 -18.25 8.41 -14.75
C SER A 523 -19.21 7.22 -14.91
N GLY A 524 -19.63 6.60 -13.82
CA GLY A 524 -20.49 5.41 -13.84
C GLY A 524 -19.76 4.18 -14.38
N TRP A 525 -20.48 3.31 -15.09
CA TRP A 525 -19.94 2.06 -15.63
C TRP A 525 -19.41 2.24 -17.05
N LYS A 526 -18.19 1.77 -17.31
CA LYS A 526 -17.66 1.61 -18.67
C LYS A 526 -17.31 0.15 -18.94
N GLN A 527 -18.06 -0.47 -19.85
CA GLN A 527 -17.75 -1.80 -20.39
C GLN A 527 -16.64 -1.69 -21.44
N LEU A 528 -15.60 -2.50 -21.31
CA LEU A 528 -14.44 -2.51 -22.17
C LEU A 528 -14.55 -3.70 -23.15
N ALA A 529 -15.17 -3.44 -24.29
CA ALA A 529 -15.35 -4.42 -25.37
C ALA A 529 -14.06 -4.62 -26.17
N MET A 530 -13.80 -5.88 -26.56
CA MET A 530 -12.63 -6.28 -27.35
C MET A 530 -13.06 -6.94 -28.67
N PRO A 531 -12.94 -6.25 -29.82
CA PRO A 531 -13.13 -6.87 -31.12
C PRO A 531 -12.06 -7.95 -31.37
N LYS A 532 -12.41 -9.00 -32.12
CA LYS A 532 -11.55 -10.19 -32.36
C LYS A 532 -10.17 -9.89 -32.96
N GLN A 533 -10.02 -8.77 -33.66
CA GLN A 533 -8.78 -8.38 -34.34
C GLN A 533 -7.74 -7.73 -33.43
N PHE A 534 -8.07 -7.41 -32.19
CA PHE A 534 -7.19 -6.74 -31.25
C PHE A 534 -6.86 -7.62 -30.04
N GLN A 535 -5.70 -7.38 -29.44
CA GLN A 535 -5.18 -8.19 -28.35
C GLN A 535 -5.04 -7.43 -27.03
N ALA A 536 -5.14 -6.10 -27.02
CA ALA A 536 -5.05 -5.30 -25.81
C ALA A 536 -5.83 -3.97 -25.92
N LEU A 537 -6.13 -3.35 -24.77
CA LEU A 537 -6.75 -2.03 -24.65
C LEU A 537 -5.80 -1.09 -23.91
N LEU A 538 -5.54 0.08 -24.47
CA LEU A 538 -4.80 1.16 -23.85
C LEU A 538 -5.75 2.30 -23.51
N PHE A 539 -5.78 2.72 -22.25
CA PHE A 539 -6.61 3.84 -21.79
C PHE A 539 -5.92 4.60 -20.66
N THR A 540 -6.36 5.83 -20.43
CA THR A 540 -5.79 6.74 -19.44
C THR A 540 -6.77 6.97 -18.31
N VAL A 541 -6.27 6.92 -17.08
CA VAL A 541 -7.02 7.29 -15.88
C VAL A 541 -6.30 8.45 -15.20
N THR A 542 -7.07 9.40 -14.66
CA THR A 542 -6.53 10.64 -14.11
C THR A 542 -7.03 10.84 -12.70
N ALA A 543 -6.14 11.25 -11.79
CA ALA A 543 -6.48 11.60 -10.43
C ALA A 543 -7.21 12.95 -10.39
N LYS A 544 -8.44 12.94 -9.87
CA LYS A 544 -9.19 14.12 -9.45
C LYS A 544 -9.06 14.27 -7.94
N PHE A 545 -9.03 15.51 -7.47
CA PHE A 545 -8.90 15.80 -6.04
C PHE A 545 -10.22 16.36 -5.53
N GLU A 546 -10.81 15.66 -4.58
CA GLU A 546 -12.07 16.04 -3.92
C GLU A 546 -11.79 16.41 -2.49
N GLU A 547 -12.65 17.27 -1.94
CA GLU A 547 -12.62 17.63 -0.53
C GLU A 547 -13.52 16.68 0.23
N GLU A 548 -12.98 16.10 1.30
CA GLU A 548 -13.67 15.12 2.12
C GLU A 548 -13.74 15.61 3.56
N PHE A 549 -14.88 15.39 4.21
CA PHE A 549 -15.13 15.83 5.57
C PHE A 549 -15.19 14.66 6.55
N THR A 550 -14.67 14.88 7.75
CA THR A 550 -14.90 14.00 8.90
C THR A 550 -16.26 14.26 9.56
N LEU A 551 -16.69 13.37 10.45
CA LEU A 551 -17.95 13.51 11.20
C LEU A 551 -17.99 14.76 12.09
N ASP A 552 -16.84 15.24 12.53
CA ASP A 552 -16.66 16.50 13.26
C ASP A 552 -16.36 17.69 12.33
N ALA A 553 -16.70 17.55 11.05
CA ALA A 553 -16.67 18.57 10.00
C ALA A 553 -15.30 19.17 9.64
N ARG A 554 -14.18 18.56 10.06
CA ARG A 554 -12.85 18.97 9.58
C ARG A 554 -12.70 18.60 8.11
N SER A 555 -12.06 19.49 7.36
CA SER A 555 -11.73 19.29 5.95
C SER A 555 -10.38 18.59 5.79
N ASP A 556 -10.23 17.78 4.75
CA ASP A 556 -8.95 17.23 4.31
C ASP A 556 -8.15 18.20 3.41
N GLY A 557 -8.67 19.42 3.17
CA GLY A 557 -8.06 20.43 2.32
C GLY A 557 -8.04 20.05 0.84
N ARG A 558 -8.97 19.21 0.37
CA ARG A 558 -9.03 18.71 -1.00
C ARG A 558 -7.83 17.83 -1.37
N SER A 559 -7.40 16.99 -0.44
CA SER A 559 -6.24 16.11 -0.62
C SER A 559 -6.61 14.70 -1.09
N ALA A 560 -7.87 14.29 -0.97
CA ALA A 560 -8.37 12.99 -1.40
C ALA A 560 -8.31 12.80 -2.93
N ALA A 561 -7.42 11.92 -3.38
CA ALA A 561 -7.31 11.55 -4.78
C ALA A 561 -8.36 10.48 -5.16
N VAL A 562 -9.04 10.70 -6.28
CA VAL A 562 -10.05 9.81 -6.85
C VAL A 562 -9.74 9.59 -8.33
N PHE A 563 -9.58 8.34 -8.75
CA PHE A 563 -9.28 8.06 -10.15
C PHE A 563 -10.54 8.08 -11.00
N GLN A 564 -10.44 8.73 -12.14
CA GLN A 564 -11.48 8.80 -13.15
C GLN A 564 -10.93 8.28 -14.47
N LEU A 565 -11.69 7.42 -15.16
CA LEU A 565 -11.38 7.07 -16.54
C LEU A 565 -11.65 8.27 -17.44
N GLU A 566 -10.70 8.65 -18.29
CA GLU A 566 -10.92 9.74 -19.23
C GLU A 566 -12.02 9.38 -20.22
N ASN A 567 -12.84 10.36 -20.61
CA ASN A 567 -13.95 10.18 -21.57
C ASN A 567 -13.46 10.01 -23.02
N ILE A 568 -12.40 9.23 -23.22
CA ILE A 568 -11.84 8.86 -24.50
C ILE A 568 -12.03 7.35 -24.64
N ASP A 569 -12.51 6.90 -25.80
CA ASP A 569 -12.65 5.47 -26.04
C ASP A 569 -11.28 4.78 -25.98
N PRO A 570 -11.15 3.64 -25.25
CA PRO A 570 -9.90 2.90 -25.18
C PRO A 570 -9.32 2.61 -26.56
N LYS A 571 -8.03 2.90 -26.72
CA LYS A 571 -7.28 2.57 -27.93
C LYS A 571 -7.08 1.06 -27.98
N ARG A 572 -7.54 0.44 -29.06
CA ARG A 572 -7.40 -0.99 -29.28
C ARG A 572 -6.03 -1.26 -29.91
N ILE A 573 -5.29 -2.20 -29.34
CA ILE A 573 -3.90 -2.47 -29.68
C ILE A 573 -3.81 -3.85 -30.31
N GLU A 574 -3.21 -3.88 -31.50
CA GLU A 574 -2.78 -5.11 -32.14
C GLU A 574 -1.38 -5.49 -31.64
N ILE A 575 -1.24 -6.71 -31.14
CA ILE A 575 0.03 -7.29 -30.72
C ILE A 575 0.40 -8.34 -31.77
N LYS A 576 1.28 -7.96 -32.69
CA LYS A 576 1.77 -8.87 -33.73
C LYS A 576 2.77 -9.84 -33.11
N SER A 577 2.57 -11.14 -33.34
CA SER A 577 3.55 -12.17 -32.98
C SER A 577 4.89 -11.81 -33.61
N ALA A 578 5.93 -11.69 -32.80
CA ALA A 578 7.28 -11.44 -33.28
C ALA A 578 7.97 -12.78 -33.57
N GLU A 579 8.69 -12.88 -34.70
CA GLU A 579 9.55 -14.03 -34.97
C GLU A 579 10.63 -14.13 -33.89
N LEU A 580 10.82 -15.32 -33.34
CA LEU A 580 11.93 -15.61 -32.43
C LEU A 580 13.26 -15.30 -33.15
N PRO A 581 14.19 -14.53 -32.55
CA PRO A 581 15.49 -14.27 -33.15
C PRO A 581 16.22 -15.57 -33.51
N LYS A 582 16.78 -15.67 -34.72
CA LYS A 582 17.60 -16.81 -35.18
C LYS A 582 19.02 -16.77 -34.59
N SER A 583 19.17 -16.75 -33.27
CA SER A 583 20.46 -17.04 -32.62
C SER A 583 20.29 -17.27 -31.12
N SER A 584 20.81 -18.41 -30.65
CA SER A 584 21.05 -18.80 -29.26
C SER A 584 19.87 -18.67 -28.29
N VAL A 585 18.74 -19.31 -28.59
CA VAL A 585 17.91 -19.85 -27.51
C VAL A 585 18.71 -21.03 -26.93
N THR A 586 19.52 -20.77 -25.91
CA THR A 586 19.79 -21.84 -24.96
C THR A 586 18.43 -22.27 -24.44
N GLU A 587 18.13 -23.56 -24.55
CA GLU A 587 16.96 -24.15 -23.91
C GLU A 587 16.87 -23.56 -22.49
N ALA A 588 15.72 -22.99 -22.15
CA ALA A 588 15.48 -22.54 -20.78
C ALA A 588 15.91 -23.70 -19.87
N PRO A 589 16.83 -23.48 -18.91
CA PRO A 589 17.53 -24.57 -18.25
C PRO A 589 16.53 -25.57 -17.70
N ASP A 590 16.55 -26.76 -18.31
CA ASP A 590 15.63 -27.82 -18.03
C ASP A 590 15.97 -28.42 -16.67
N SER A 591 15.19 -28.06 -15.65
CA SER A 591 15.08 -28.75 -14.35
C SER A 591 16.32 -28.76 -13.42
N LYS A 592 16.01 -28.74 -12.11
CA LYS A 592 16.91 -29.12 -10.98
C LYS A 592 18.03 -28.17 -10.58
N THR A 593 17.77 -26.86 -10.55
CA THR A 593 18.43 -26.05 -9.52
C THR A 593 17.36 -25.52 -8.58
N GLU A 594 17.49 -25.87 -7.30
CA GLU A 594 17.01 -25.06 -6.18
C GLU A 594 17.60 -23.65 -6.33
N ARG A 595 17.12 -22.87 -7.30
CA ARG A 595 17.29 -21.43 -7.23
C ARG A 595 16.24 -20.98 -6.24
N ASP A 596 16.64 -20.97 -4.97
CA ASP A 596 16.08 -20.07 -3.99
C ASP A 596 15.67 -18.77 -4.68
N GLU A 597 14.38 -18.47 -4.66
CA GLU A 597 13.79 -17.26 -4.05
C GLU A 597 14.62 -15.96 -4.08
N LYS A 598 15.51 -15.76 -5.05
CA LYS A 598 16.30 -14.53 -5.27
C LYS A 598 15.46 -13.48 -6.01
N PHE A 599 14.22 -13.30 -5.59
CA PHE A 599 13.46 -12.11 -5.96
C PHE A 599 13.97 -10.95 -5.10
N ASN A 600 14.27 -9.81 -5.72
CA ASN A 600 14.49 -8.61 -4.93
C ASN A 600 13.13 -8.20 -4.36
N ASN A 601 13.03 -8.20 -3.03
CA ASN A 601 11.78 -7.88 -2.37
C ASN A 601 11.59 -6.36 -2.42
N ILE A 602 10.43 -5.90 -2.90
CA ILE A 602 10.09 -4.48 -2.93
C ILE A 602 10.20 -3.79 -1.56
N ARG A 603 10.14 -4.55 -0.44
CA ARG A 603 10.39 -4.05 0.93
C ARG A 603 11.71 -3.29 1.04
N GLU A 604 12.78 -3.81 0.45
CA GLU A 604 14.13 -3.23 0.51
C GLU A 604 14.14 -1.87 -0.20
N LEU A 605 13.58 -1.83 -1.42
CA LEU A 605 13.42 -0.61 -2.20
C LEU A 605 12.60 0.43 -1.42
N SER A 606 11.46 0.02 -0.85
CA SER A 606 10.59 0.89 -0.05
C SER A 606 11.30 1.45 1.20
N ALA A 607 12.07 0.63 1.91
CA ALA A 607 12.82 1.08 3.09
C ALA A 607 13.84 2.16 2.73
N VAL A 608 14.60 1.93 1.64
CA VAL A 608 15.59 2.89 1.13
C VAL A 608 14.90 4.18 0.68
N GLN A 609 13.73 4.11 0.03
CA GLN A 609 12.97 5.32 -0.33
C GLN A 609 12.64 6.18 0.89
N PHE A 610 12.04 5.58 1.92
CA PHE A 610 11.64 6.31 3.12
C PHE A 610 12.83 6.89 3.89
N ALA A 611 13.92 6.12 4.01
CA ALA A 611 15.14 6.59 4.66
C ALA A 611 15.81 7.74 3.90
N ALA A 612 15.93 7.61 2.58
CA ALA A 612 16.54 8.63 1.73
C ALA A 612 15.70 9.92 1.71
N ASP A 613 14.38 9.82 1.55
CA ASP A 613 13.47 10.99 1.58
C ASP A 613 13.58 11.75 2.90
N ALA A 614 13.60 11.02 4.02
CA ALA A 614 13.79 11.60 5.34
C ALA A 614 15.13 12.32 5.47
N ILE A 615 16.25 11.66 5.14
CA ILE A 615 17.60 12.25 5.25
C ILE A 615 17.73 13.48 4.37
N LEU A 616 17.19 13.46 3.15
CA LEU A 616 17.18 14.62 2.27
C LEU A 616 16.47 15.81 2.92
N ASP A 617 15.33 15.59 3.58
CA ASP A 617 14.66 16.65 4.32
C ASP A 617 15.48 17.16 5.50
N MET A 618 16.12 16.26 6.27
CA MET A 618 16.93 16.68 7.42
C MET A 618 18.12 17.55 6.99
N LEU A 619 18.78 17.20 5.89
CA LEU A 619 19.90 17.98 5.34
C LEU A 619 19.47 19.39 4.91
N CYS A 620 18.19 19.57 4.54
CA CYS A 620 17.66 20.87 4.14
C CYS A 620 17.19 21.75 5.32
N CYS A 621 17.14 21.23 6.54
CA CYS A 621 16.64 21.95 7.71
C CYS A 621 17.73 22.85 8.34
N LYS A 622 17.54 24.17 8.31
CA LYS A 622 18.52 25.16 8.81
C LYS A 622 18.53 25.39 10.34
N ASN A 623 17.45 25.03 11.04
CA ASN A 623 17.23 25.42 12.45
C ASN A 623 17.62 24.35 13.48
N PHE A 624 18.44 23.37 13.12
CA PHE A 624 18.70 22.23 13.99
C PHE A 624 20.08 22.23 14.64
N SER A 625 20.15 21.74 15.89
CA SER A 625 21.42 21.53 16.55
C SER A 625 22.16 20.37 15.87
N GLY A 626 23.48 20.49 15.64
CA GLY A 626 24.26 19.41 15.03
C GLY A 626 24.15 18.08 15.80
N ASN A 627 23.99 18.14 17.12
CA ASN A 627 23.82 16.95 17.96
C ASN A 627 22.49 16.22 17.69
N ASP A 628 21.38 16.94 17.53
CA ASP A 628 20.11 16.28 17.24
C ASP A 628 20.09 15.73 15.81
N PHE A 629 20.78 16.38 14.86
CA PHE A 629 20.92 15.89 13.48
C PHE A 629 21.63 14.54 13.47
N ASP A 630 22.75 14.45 14.18
CA ASP A 630 23.52 13.23 14.34
C ASP A 630 22.69 12.11 14.96
N LYS A 631 21.89 12.41 16.00
CA LYS A 631 21.00 11.43 16.62
C LYS A 631 19.92 10.94 15.66
N ALA A 632 19.32 11.83 14.88
CA ALA A 632 18.25 11.53 13.96
C ALA A 632 18.74 10.66 12.79
N THR A 633 19.87 11.03 12.18
CA THR A 633 20.48 10.25 11.10
C THR A 633 20.93 8.87 11.59
N ARG A 634 21.57 8.78 12.76
CA ARG A 634 21.91 7.47 13.37
C ARG A 634 20.67 6.61 13.63
N LEU A 635 19.58 7.20 14.13
CA LEU A 635 18.32 6.46 14.32
C LEU A 635 17.82 5.89 12.99
N ILE A 636 17.75 6.70 11.93
CA ILE A 636 17.25 6.23 10.61
C ILE A 636 18.13 5.13 10.02
N LEU A 637 19.45 5.30 10.07
CA LEU A 637 20.40 4.28 9.57
C LEU A 637 20.29 2.97 10.36
N HIS A 638 20.10 3.06 11.68
CA HIS A 638 19.84 1.91 12.53
C HIS A 638 18.51 1.22 12.18
N LEU A 639 17.42 1.97 12.00
CA LEU A 639 16.13 1.44 11.59
C LEU A 639 16.11 0.86 10.16
N LEU A 640 17.09 1.24 9.32
CA LEU A 640 17.24 0.72 7.97
C LEU A 640 18.07 -0.58 7.94
N ALA A 641 19.17 -0.65 8.69
CA ALA A 641 20.16 -1.72 8.52
C ALA A 641 20.74 -2.30 9.83
N GLY A 642 20.24 -1.90 11.00
CA GLY A 642 20.73 -2.37 12.30
C GLY A 642 22.15 -1.89 12.62
N GLU A 643 22.58 -0.77 12.05
CA GLU A 643 23.90 -0.20 12.32
C GLU A 643 23.96 0.29 13.77
N GLU A 644 24.84 -0.30 14.58
CA GLU A 644 25.12 -0.04 16.01
C GLU A 644 24.14 -0.64 17.04
N SER A 645 24.68 -1.26 18.10
CA SER A 645 23.87 -1.69 19.25
C SER A 645 23.47 -0.48 20.08
N LEU A 646 22.18 -0.13 20.07
CA LEU A 646 21.63 0.69 21.14
C LEU A 646 21.67 -0.16 22.43
N PRO A 647 22.06 0.41 23.59
CA PRO A 647 22.01 -0.33 24.84
C PRO A 647 20.60 -0.88 25.04
N PRO A 648 20.42 -2.21 25.18
CA PRO A 648 19.10 -2.80 25.24
C PRO A 648 18.48 -2.48 26.59
N SER A 649 17.31 -1.83 26.60
CA SER A 649 16.55 -1.63 27.83
C SER A 649 15.07 -2.01 27.78
N TYR A 650 14.34 -2.19 26.67
CA TYR A 650 12.88 -2.48 26.61
C TYR A 650 11.92 -1.52 27.39
N GLN A 651 12.40 -0.80 28.40
CA GLN A 651 11.68 0.19 29.20
C GLN A 651 11.56 1.54 28.46
N HIS A 652 12.30 1.73 27.37
CA HIS A 652 12.34 2.99 26.64
C HIS A 652 11.61 2.90 25.30
N PHE A 653 10.71 3.87 25.07
CA PHE A 653 9.87 4.02 23.89
C PHE A 653 10.56 3.71 22.55
N ARG A 654 11.74 4.31 22.32
CA ARG A 654 12.55 4.15 21.10
C ARG A 654 12.89 2.68 20.83
N GLU A 655 13.32 1.97 21.86
CA GLU A 655 13.78 0.57 21.75
C GLU A 655 12.62 -0.37 21.44
N ARG A 656 11.39 -0.04 21.87
CA ARG A 656 10.20 -0.80 21.48
C ARG A 656 9.98 -0.77 19.97
N ILE A 657 10.19 0.37 19.32
CA ILE A 657 10.08 0.48 17.85
C ILE A 657 11.21 -0.28 17.16
N VAL A 658 12.45 -0.07 17.61
CA VAL A 658 13.64 -0.76 17.07
C VAL A 658 13.47 -2.28 17.14
N SER A 659 13.14 -2.80 18.33
CA SER A 659 12.97 -4.24 18.55
C SER A 659 11.87 -4.83 17.67
N ARG A 660 10.77 -4.11 17.44
CA ARG A 660 9.71 -4.57 16.52
C ARG A 660 10.19 -4.69 15.08
N ILE A 661 11.01 -3.75 14.62
CA ILE A 661 11.59 -3.80 13.27
C ILE A 661 12.63 -4.92 13.17
N GLU A 662 13.51 -5.08 14.16
CA GLU A 662 14.50 -6.15 14.21
C GLU A 662 13.83 -7.53 14.25
N GLN A 663 12.78 -7.72 15.06
CA GLN A 663 11.97 -8.95 15.08
C GLN A 663 11.38 -9.26 13.70
N ALA A 664 10.96 -8.24 12.95
CA ALA A 664 10.44 -8.41 11.59
C ALA A 664 11.53 -8.88 10.60
N TRP A 665 12.79 -8.57 10.88
CA TRP A 665 13.92 -9.02 10.06
C TRP A 665 14.35 -10.44 10.42
N GLU A 666 14.37 -10.76 11.72
CA GLU A 666 14.81 -12.05 12.23
C GLU A 666 13.78 -13.16 12.01
N ASP A 667 12.51 -12.89 12.32
CA ASP A 667 11.41 -13.85 12.26
C ASP A 667 10.09 -13.17 11.80
N PRO A 668 10.00 -12.81 10.51
CA PRO A 668 8.81 -12.15 9.96
C PRO A 668 7.54 -13.00 10.14
N ALA A 669 7.64 -14.33 10.25
CA ALA A 669 6.49 -15.18 10.46
C ALA A 669 5.81 -14.93 11.82
N LYS A 670 6.59 -14.68 12.88
CA LYS A 670 6.05 -14.34 14.21
C LYS A 670 5.27 -13.02 14.24
N LEU A 671 5.62 -12.08 13.39
CA LEU A 671 4.88 -10.82 13.26
C LEU A 671 3.75 -10.88 12.23
N GLY A 672 3.54 -12.05 11.61
CA GLY A 672 2.56 -12.22 10.56
C GLY A 672 2.92 -11.43 9.30
N THR A 673 4.23 -11.27 9.02
CA THR A 673 4.83 -10.60 7.85
C THR A 673 5.69 -11.56 7.00
N ALA A 674 5.45 -12.87 7.10
CA ALA A 674 6.36 -13.96 6.69
C ALA A 674 6.94 -13.89 5.26
N ALA A 675 6.24 -13.29 4.29
CA ALA A 675 6.80 -13.18 2.93
C ALA A 675 7.30 -11.77 2.57
N SER A 676 7.43 -10.90 3.56
CA SER A 676 8.00 -9.56 3.43
C SER A 676 9.52 -9.52 3.67
N ALA A 677 10.11 -10.51 4.35
CA ALA A 677 11.53 -10.49 4.69
C ALA A 677 12.20 -11.87 4.50
N GLY A 678 13.29 -11.89 3.75
CA GLY A 678 14.27 -12.98 3.76
C GLY A 678 15.60 -12.46 4.32
N LYS A 679 16.46 -13.33 4.86
CA LYS A 679 17.77 -12.97 5.45
C LYS A 679 18.68 -12.17 4.51
N GLN A 680 18.48 -12.28 3.18
CA GLN A 680 19.22 -11.51 2.17
C GLN A 680 18.94 -10.00 2.19
N GLY A 681 17.79 -9.55 2.72
CA GLY A 681 17.43 -8.13 2.72
C GLY A 681 18.30 -7.26 3.62
N ASN A 682 18.82 -7.81 4.72
CA ASN A 682 19.68 -7.08 5.65
C ASN A 682 20.99 -6.65 4.97
N VAL A 683 21.59 -7.53 4.16
CA VAL A 683 22.86 -7.25 3.46
C VAL A 683 22.73 -6.06 2.49
N LYS A 684 21.63 -5.99 1.72
CA LYS A 684 21.40 -4.90 0.77
C LYS A 684 21.12 -3.58 1.47
N MET A 685 20.35 -3.60 2.56
CA MET A 685 20.08 -2.39 3.33
C MET A 685 21.34 -1.86 4.01
N SER A 686 22.31 -2.71 4.39
CA SER A 686 23.62 -2.26 4.87
C SER A 686 24.43 -1.49 3.81
N ILE A 687 24.36 -1.88 2.54
CA ILE A 687 25.00 -1.11 1.45
C ILE A 687 24.33 0.26 1.32
N ALA A 688 22.99 0.30 1.31
CA ALA A 688 22.26 1.55 1.22
C ALA A 688 22.52 2.47 2.43
N ALA A 689 22.60 1.93 3.63
CA ALA A 689 22.93 2.68 4.84
C ALA A 689 24.36 3.27 4.78
N LYS A 690 25.33 2.51 4.28
CA LYS A 690 26.71 2.99 4.03
C LYS A 690 26.73 4.16 3.04
N ASP A 691 25.99 4.05 1.94
CA ASP A 691 25.90 5.10 0.91
C ASP A 691 25.27 6.38 1.45
N LEU A 692 24.16 6.24 2.18
CA LEU A 692 23.50 7.36 2.86
C LEU A 692 24.44 8.03 3.86
N ARG A 693 25.21 7.26 4.62
CA ARG A 693 26.22 7.78 5.56
C ARG A 693 27.33 8.55 4.86
N LYS A 694 27.82 8.05 3.71
CA LYS A 694 28.81 8.76 2.86
C LYS A 694 28.26 10.13 2.48
N LEU A 695 27.03 10.20 1.99
CA LEU A 695 26.39 11.45 1.56
C LEU A 695 26.10 12.40 2.73
N ILE A 696 25.63 11.88 3.87
CA ILE A 696 25.46 12.67 5.09
C ILE A 696 26.77 13.35 5.46
N ASN A 697 27.89 12.62 5.50
CA ASN A 697 29.19 13.18 5.89
C ASN A 697 29.72 14.25 4.91
N ILE A 698 29.37 14.15 3.63
CA ILE A 698 29.78 15.13 2.60
C ILE A 698 28.97 16.41 2.73
N CYS A 699 27.66 16.30 2.96
CA CYS A 699 26.77 17.44 3.08
C CYS A 699 26.79 18.07 4.48
N HIS A 700 27.17 17.30 5.50
CA HIS A 700 27.24 17.75 6.89
C HIS A 700 28.58 18.45 7.16
N GLY A 701 28.56 19.78 7.09
CA GLY A 701 29.74 20.62 7.36
C GLY A 701 29.59 22.07 6.92
N ASP A 702 28.62 22.37 6.05
CA ASP A 702 28.43 23.69 5.46
C ASP A 702 26.99 24.20 5.70
N THR A 703 26.72 24.58 6.95
CA THR A 703 25.39 24.99 7.46
C THR A 703 24.87 26.29 6.85
N GLU A 704 25.69 26.99 6.05
CA GLU A 704 25.33 28.25 5.40
C GLU A 704 24.80 28.08 3.96
N LEU A 705 24.90 26.87 3.38
CA LEU A 705 24.44 26.61 2.02
C LEU A 705 22.92 26.86 1.87
N LYS A 706 22.53 27.44 0.74
CA LYS A 706 21.12 27.46 0.35
C LYS A 706 20.68 26.06 -0.04
N THR A 707 19.39 25.75 0.12
CA THR A 707 18.84 24.43 -0.22
C THR A 707 19.12 24.02 -1.67
N ALA A 708 19.06 24.96 -2.61
CA ALA A 708 19.40 24.71 -4.00
C ALA A 708 20.89 24.36 -4.21
N ASP A 709 21.80 24.95 -3.43
CA ASP A 709 23.24 24.64 -3.52
C ASP A 709 23.52 23.24 -2.98
N LEU A 710 22.85 22.85 -1.89
CA LEU A 710 22.87 21.48 -1.37
C LEU A 710 22.33 20.47 -2.39
N TYR A 711 21.27 20.82 -3.12
CA TYR A 711 20.74 19.96 -4.18
C TYR A 711 21.76 19.77 -5.31
N ASP A 712 22.43 20.82 -5.77
CA ASP A 712 23.49 20.70 -6.77
C ASP A 712 24.64 19.80 -6.27
N LEU A 713 25.05 19.95 -5.00
CA LEU A 713 26.06 19.10 -4.39
C LEU A 713 25.63 17.63 -4.35
N LEU A 714 24.39 17.35 -3.94
CA LEU A 714 23.85 15.99 -3.90
C LEU A 714 23.74 15.37 -5.30
N ILE A 715 23.31 16.15 -6.30
CA ILE A 715 23.24 15.71 -7.70
C ILE A 715 24.62 15.27 -8.19
N GLN A 716 25.65 16.10 -7.95
CA GLN A 716 27.02 15.79 -8.34
C GLN A 716 27.56 14.54 -7.63
N ASN A 717 27.40 14.45 -6.31
CA ASN A 717 27.90 13.30 -5.55
C ASN A 717 27.17 12.00 -5.92
N CYS A 718 25.86 12.05 -6.16
CA CYS A 718 25.12 10.89 -6.66
C CYS A 718 25.63 10.47 -8.05
N HIS A 719 25.96 11.41 -8.92
CA HIS A 719 26.56 11.09 -10.22
C HIS A 719 27.93 10.42 -10.07
N GLU A 720 28.82 10.95 -9.23
CA GLU A 720 30.13 10.36 -8.95
C GLU A 720 29.99 8.94 -8.38
N MET A 721 29.08 8.73 -7.42
CA MET A 721 28.76 7.40 -6.89
C MET A 721 28.25 6.45 -7.97
N LEU A 722 27.43 6.92 -8.92
CA LEU A 722 26.95 6.09 -10.03
C LEU A 722 28.06 5.70 -11.01
N LEU A 723 29.09 6.53 -11.16
CA LEU A 723 30.29 6.22 -11.95
C LEU A 723 31.18 5.19 -11.21
N GLU A 724 31.31 5.30 -9.89
CA GLU A 724 32.10 4.38 -9.04
C GLU A 724 31.46 2.99 -8.91
N ALA A 725 30.12 2.92 -8.74
CA ALA A 725 29.35 1.70 -8.47
C ALA A 725 29.38 0.64 -9.61
N GLY A 726 29.91 1.00 -10.77
CA GLY A 726 29.96 0.10 -11.93
C GLY A 726 28.57 -0.43 -12.30
N ARG A 727 28.41 -1.76 -12.34
CA ARG A 727 27.17 -2.43 -12.78
C ARG A 727 26.36 -3.10 -11.67
N LYS A 728 26.78 -3.00 -10.41
CA LYS A 728 26.09 -3.70 -9.32
C LYS A 728 24.78 -2.98 -8.95
N PRO A 729 23.61 -3.60 -9.15
CA PRO A 729 22.32 -2.96 -8.89
C PRO A 729 22.15 -2.39 -7.49
N GLU A 730 22.71 -3.08 -6.49
CA GLU A 730 22.67 -2.69 -5.08
C GLU A 730 23.50 -1.43 -4.77
N GLU A 731 24.59 -1.19 -5.49
CA GLU A 731 25.44 0.00 -5.33
C GLU A 731 24.84 1.22 -6.05
N ASN A 732 23.92 1.00 -7.01
CA ASN A 732 23.21 2.05 -7.73
C ASN A 732 21.91 2.51 -7.05
N LEU A 733 21.37 1.69 -6.13
CA LEU A 733 20.04 1.84 -5.55
C LEU A 733 19.88 3.19 -4.83
N THR A 734 20.81 3.53 -3.94
CA THR A 734 20.79 4.75 -3.13
C THR A 734 20.94 6.03 -3.97
N PRO A 735 21.99 6.19 -4.81
CA PRO A 735 22.14 7.42 -5.59
C PRO A 735 21.00 7.62 -6.59
N LEU A 736 20.47 6.57 -7.23
CA LEU A 736 19.29 6.72 -8.10
C LEU A 736 18.04 7.13 -7.32
N THR A 737 17.84 6.57 -6.12
CA THR A 737 16.72 6.95 -5.24
C THR A 737 16.74 8.45 -4.93
N ILE A 738 17.91 8.97 -4.56
CA ILE A 738 18.08 10.38 -4.22
C ILE A 738 17.82 11.26 -5.45
N LEU A 739 18.34 10.89 -6.62
CA LEU A 739 18.09 11.64 -7.85
C LEU A 739 16.59 11.69 -8.20
N TYR A 740 15.85 10.59 -8.03
CA TYR A 740 14.39 10.58 -8.27
C TYR A 740 13.65 11.49 -7.29
N ASN A 741 13.99 11.41 -5.99
CA ASN A 741 13.38 12.27 -4.97
C ASN A 741 13.67 13.75 -5.23
N LEU A 742 14.91 14.09 -5.59
CA LEU A 742 15.30 15.46 -5.96
C LEU A 742 14.54 15.93 -7.21
N HIS A 743 14.44 15.10 -8.25
CA HIS A 743 13.66 15.42 -9.45
C HIS A 743 12.21 15.75 -9.09
N ASN A 744 11.56 14.90 -8.30
CA ASN A 744 10.16 15.08 -7.92
C ASN A 744 9.94 16.32 -7.06
N ARG A 745 10.85 16.62 -6.14
CA ARG A 745 10.83 17.86 -5.34
C ARG A 745 10.94 19.09 -6.24
N VAL A 746 11.92 19.13 -7.14
CA VAL A 746 12.10 20.25 -8.08
C VAL A 746 10.93 20.33 -9.08
N THR A 747 10.30 19.21 -9.41
CA THR A 747 9.11 19.18 -10.28
C THR A 747 7.86 19.71 -9.61
N SER A 748 7.68 19.40 -8.34
CA SER A 748 6.55 19.88 -7.54
C SER A 748 6.76 21.30 -7.01
N TRP A 749 7.95 21.88 -7.20
CA TRP A 749 8.26 23.26 -6.79
C TRP A 749 7.64 24.28 -7.76
N HIS A 750 6.84 25.20 -7.22
CA HIS A 750 6.18 26.26 -7.98
C HIS A 750 6.31 27.62 -7.26
N PRO A 751 7.04 28.61 -7.81
CA PRO A 751 7.34 29.86 -7.11
C PRO A 751 6.13 30.78 -6.87
N ALA A 752 5.02 30.56 -7.61
CA ALA A 752 3.82 31.40 -7.55
C ALA A 752 2.71 30.83 -6.63
N GLU A 753 2.85 29.62 -6.11
CA GLU A 753 1.84 29.00 -5.24
C GLU A 753 2.15 29.33 -3.78
N LYS A 754 1.19 29.95 -3.08
CA LYS A 754 1.34 30.39 -1.67
C LYS A 754 1.62 29.25 -0.69
N ASP A 755 1.29 28.02 -1.06
CA ASP A 755 1.44 26.83 -0.23
C ASP A 755 2.53 25.87 -0.73
N CYS A 756 3.26 26.23 -1.79
CA CYS A 756 4.38 25.42 -2.24
C CYS A 756 5.55 25.53 -1.25
N PHE A 757 6.23 24.41 -1.01
CA PHE A 757 7.45 24.43 -0.22
C PHE A 757 8.49 25.27 -0.95
N GLU A 758 8.97 26.34 -0.32
CA GLU A 758 10.02 27.14 -0.93
C GLU A 758 11.31 26.29 -0.99
N ILE A 759 12.15 26.47 -2.01
CA ILE A 759 13.51 25.95 -2.02
C ILE A 759 14.41 27.17 -2.04
N ASP A 760 15.09 27.44 -0.94
CA ASP A 760 15.94 28.62 -0.86
C ASP A 760 17.06 28.55 -1.92
N GLY A 761 17.23 29.64 -2.67
CA GLY A 761 18.19 29.74 -3.77
C GLY A 761 17.75 29.08 -5.09
N LEU A 762 16.50 28.62 -5.21
CA LEU A 762 15.96 28.06 -6.44
C LEU A 762 15.12 29.09 -7.20
N ASP A 763 15.39 29.25 -8.49
CA ASP A 763 14.56 30.00 -9.44
C ASP A 763 14.11 29.08 -10.59
N VAL A 764 13.20 29.56 -11.45
CA VAL A 764 12.65 28.76 -12.57
C VAL A 764 13.74 28.24 -13.51
N SER A 765 14.76 29.07 -13.80
CA SER A 765 15.86 28.71 -14.69
C SER A 765 16.74 27.63 -14.08
N ARG A 766 17.11 27.79 -12.80
CA ARG A 766 17.89 26.82 -12.04
C ARG A 766 17.13 25.51 -11.86
N ALA A 767 15.83 25.55 -11.59
CA ALA A 767 14.98 24.36 -11.49
C ALA A 767 14.95 23.58 -12.81
N GLN A 768 14.76 24.26 -13.94
CA GLN A 768 14.81 23.62 -15.26
C GLN A 768 16.18 22.99 -15.54
N LYS A 769 17.27 23.69 -15.21
CA LYS A 769 18.64 23.18 -15.35
C LYS A 769 18.86 21.93 -14.47
N MET A 770 18.47 21.98 -13.20
CA MET A 770 18.59 20.84 -12.27
C MET A 770 17.82 19.61 -12.80
N LYS A 771 16.56 19.78 -13.23
CA LYS A 771 15.79 18.68 -13.83
C LYS A 771 16.50 18.08 -15.02
N ALA A 772 17.01 18.91 -15.94
CA ALA A 772 17.73 18.45 -17.11
C ALA A 772 19.02 17.67 -16.75
N VAL A 773 19.79 18.16 -15.77
CA VAL A 773 21.01 17.49 -15.28
C VAL A 773 20.69 16.15 -14.61
N ILE A 774 19.70 16.12 -13.70
CA ILE A 774 19.25 14.88 -13.06
C ILE A 774 18.82 13.86 -14.09
N MET A 775 17.97 14.26 -15.05
CA MET A 775 17.52 13.38 -16.12
C MET A 775 18.69 12.91 -17.01
N SER A 776 19.68 13.77 -17.25
CA SER A 776 20.90 13.37 -17.96
C SER A 776 21.63 12.24 -17.23
N HIS A 777 21.84 12.36 -15.92
CA HIS A 777 22.51 11.33 -15.12
C HIS A 777 21.70 10.03 -15.02
N ILE A 778 20.38 10.12 -14.84
CA ILE A 778 19.49 8.95 -14.84
C ILE A 778 19.56 8.24 -16.19
N ASN A 779 19.49 8.99 -17.30
CA ASN A 779 19.53 8.41 -18.64
C ASN A 779 20.91 7.85 -18.99
N GLU A 780 21.99 8.50 -18.57
CA GLU A 780 23.35 7.97 -18.72
C GLU A 780 23.50 6.63 -17.98
N LYS A 781 23.00 6.54 -16.73
CA LYS A 781 23.06 5.29 -15.99
C LYS A 781 22.23 4.20 -16.65
N ARG A 782 21.01 4.52 -17.06
CA ARG A 782 20.16 3.59 -17.83
C ARG A 782 20.86 3.12 -19.11
N LYS A 783 21.61 3.98 -19.81
CA LYS A 783 22.46 3.62 -20.97
C LYS A 783 23.64 2.70 -20.60
N GLN A 784 24.29 2.91 -19.47
CA GLN A 784 25.36 2.03 -19.00
C GLN A 784 24.85 0.64 -18.60
N GLU A 785 23.68 0.57 -17.98
CA GLU A 785 22.98 -0.69 -17.68
C GLU A 785 22.53 -1.43 -18.95
N ALA A 786 22.43 -0.68 -20.05
CA ALA A 786 21.94 -1.09 -21.35
C ALA A 786 23.01 -1.76 -22.24
N ILE A 787 24.21 -1.17 -22.32
CA ILE A 787 25.28 -1.55 -23.29
C ILE A 787 26.06 -2.83 -22.87
N GLY A 788 25.73 -3.47 -21.74
CA GLY A 788 26.64 -4.37 -21.03
C GLY A 788 26.40 -5.89 -21.10
N SER A 789 25.85 -6.46 -22.18
CA SER A 789 25.60 -7.91 -22.30
C SER A 789 26.44 -8.66 -23.37
N GLU A 790 27.62 -8.15 -23.73
CA GLU A 790 28.64 -8.95 -24.44
C GLU A 790 29.59 -9.65 -23.47
#